data_AF-A0A7T0JLW4-F1
#
_entry.id   AF-A0A7T0JLW4-F1
#
_cell.length_a   1.000
_cell.length_b   1.000
_cell.length_c   1.000
_cell.angle_alpha   90.00
_cell.angle_beta   90.00
_cell.angle_gamma   90.00
#
_symmetry.space_group_name_H-M   'P 1'
#
loop_
_entity.id
_entity.type
_entity.pdbx_description
1 polymer ?
#
loop_
_entity_poly.entity_id
_entity_poly.type
_entity_poly.pdbx_seq_one_letter_code
_entity_poly.pdbx_strand_id
1 'polypeptide(L)'
;MIFKSLTLNNIFSYYGPRTFDLAPDPDHDGNIVVIMGRNGFGKTSFLNGVKLLFGGVTKELCQSVQRDKPPREKGFVLGDKDWWGILNHRAKSEGHFNCSVSAILLDENHREIALERNWNLNNDNYQNQLTVKAPFHAPLTDNAAEQYLSGLLPLDYIPFFFFDAEEIGYLAEANRNQQIEKMELLLNIRSADNLNICLKELKRNVESEFIAKDIKQRLNEAESQNRALLIQREELQSQKQSVHSNIDTLEDELRDTRQKIQILSGQSTIENNAKLEVSKQAELNNLEQALTGLSEAFERDAFLRLNANLAQKALPAVENCANEQRGATSEMLLSLREPLKEIFTTPPYPEYRLSESQVIFYQKRITKLLDSRDIDENENMPFRLDTERAKKLLTMLTAYTPRYTPEASLRDDLTQALRADTIISEIDKTLLEVRQLSDDNKQQLKQLHDQQARQQEDIFKLKDEERDVLHKLSIIERDLKPLEERISELRKQARQSEQGRARIELLDKMQRLLAAYKQKLKEQQRGALEKFFNQHLGSLLDSNHLIAETKIDEFFQLHYLDVTGAPVAMSSISAGMKQLAATALLWALKDACGRQLPVIIDTPLGRIDKQHQDNLLSRYYPTAAKQVILLPTDSELDERKHRLLEPYIYREFHLHNPDGENTEVVCVTPGKEYRHG
;
A
#
# COMPACT_ATOMS: atom_id res chain seq x y z
N MET A 1 20.03 7.10 36.75
CA MET A 1 18.72 6.77 37.33
C MET A 1 18.38 5.32 36.98
N ILE A 2 17.76 4.56 37.91
CA ILE A 2 17.28 3.18 37.68
C ILE A 2 15.94 2.96 38.40
N PHE A 3 15.14 1.97 37.97
CA PHE A 3 13.96 1.50 38.69
C PHE A 3 14.39 0.58 39.84
N LYS A 4 13.92 0.89 41.06
CA LYS A 4 13.99 -0.02 42.21
C LYS A 4 12.75 -0.93 42.24
N SER A 5 11.57 -0.37 41.99
CA SER A 5 10.35 -1.17 41.88
C SER A 5 9.31 -0.49 40.98
N LEU A 6 8.43 -1.29 40.40
CA LEU A 6 7.27 -0.83 39.64
C LEU A 6 6.03 -1.62 40.09
N THR A 7 4.93 -0.94 40.40
CA THR A 7 3.66 -1.56 40.76
C THR A 7 2.56 -1.12 39.81
N LEU A 8 1.87 -2.09 39.21
CA LEU A 8 0.68 -1.89 38.37
C LEU A 8 -0.54 -2.38 39.15
N ASN A 9 -1.58 -1.56 39.25
CA ASN A 9 -2.80 -1.90 39.98
C ASN A 9 -4.03 -1.68 39.10
N ASN A 10 -4.73 -2.77 38.78
CA ASN A 10 -5.94 -2.77 37.93
C ASN A 10 -5.73 -2.13 36.54
N ILE A 11 -4.54 -2.26 35.95
CA ILE A 11 -4.19 -1.66 34.66
C ILE A 11 -3.92 -2.74 33.62
N PHE A 12 -4.51 -2.58 32.44
CA PHE A 12 -4.46 -3.50 31.31
C PHE A 12 -4.76 -4.94 31.75
N SER A 13 -3.78 -5.84 31.61
CA SER A 13 -3.87 -7.25 31.98
C SER A 13 -3.52 -7.54 33.44
N TYR A 14 -3.15 -6.54 34.25
CA TYR A 14 -2.80 -6.71 35.67
C TYR A 14 -4.02 -6.41 36.54
N TYR A 15 -4.56 -7.45 37.20
CA TYR A 15 -5.66 -7.32 38.16
C TYR A 15 -5.10 -7.32 39.60
N GLY A 16 -5.53 -6.35 40.40
CA GLY A 16 -4.96 -6.05 41.71
C GLY A 16 -3.54 -5.47 41.64
N PRO A 17 -2.91 -5.18 42.78
CA PRO A 17 -1.55 -4.66 42.84
C PRO A 17 -0.52 -5.76 42.50
N ARG A 18 0.25 -5.54 41.44
CA ARG A 18 1.34 -6.42 40.99
C ARG A 18 2.65 -5.64 40.99
N THR A 19 3.58 -6.04 41.84
CA THR A 19 4.86 -5.34 42.04
C THR A 19 6.02 -6.13 41.45
N PHE A 20 6.84 -5.45 40.67
CA PHE A 20 8.12 -5.91 40.15
C PHE A 20 9.23 -5.30 41.00
N ASP A 21 10.04 -6.13 41.64
CA ASP A 21 11.25 -5.69 42.34
C ASP A 21 12.43 -5.66 41.37
N LEU A 22 12.79 -4.48 40.91
CA LEU A 22 13.77 -4.24 39.85
C LEU A 22 15.13 -3.79 40.40
N ALA A 23 15.33 -3.82 41.72
CA ALA A 23 16.58 -3.40 42.33
C ALA A 23 17.75 -4.30 41.88
N PRO A 24 18.92 -3.74 41.53
CA PRO A 24 20.09 -4.56 41.23
C PRO A 24 20.57 -5.30 42.48
N ASP A 25 21.07 -6.52 42.29
CA ASP A 25 21.70 -7.28 43.37
C ASP A 25 23.10 -6.74 43.67
N PRO A 26 23.46 -6.47 44.95
CA PRO A 26 24.74 -5.86 45.30
C PRO A 26 25.98 -6.67 44.87
N ASP A 27 25.81 -7.99 44.72
CA ASP A 27 26.88 -8.95 44.45
C ASP A 27 26.93 -9.41 42.99
N HIS A 28 26.12 -8.82 42.10
CA HIS A 28 26.02 -9.21 40.68
C HIS A 28 26.43 -8.05 39.76
N ASP A 29 27.40 -8.29 38.85
CA ASP A 29 27.94 -7.27 37.93
C ASP A 29 27.05 -7.00 36.70
N GLY A 30 25.97 -7.75 36.53
CA GLY A 30 25.01 -7.60 35.44
C GLY A 30 24.05 -6.40 35.60
N ASN A 31 23.56 -5.89 34.47
CA ASN A 31 22.66 -4.73 34.37
C ASN A 31 21.28 -5.04 33.75
N ILE A 32 21.00 -6.30 33.44
CA ILE A 32 19.80 -6.72 32.71
C ILE A 32 18.76 -7.35 33.64
N VAL A 33 17.51 -6.93 33.48
CA VAL A 33 16.31 -7.62 33.98
C VAL A 33 15.58 -8.22 32.79
N VAL A 34 15.18 -9.48 32.88
CA VAL A 34 14.34 -10.13 31.88
C VAL A 34 12.94 -10.30 32.43
N ILE A 35 11.92 -9.87 31.69
CA ILE A 35 10.51 -10.13 31.98
C ILE A 35 9.94 -10.93 30.81
N MET A 36 10.01 -12.25 30.95
CA MET A 36 9.65 -13.22 29.92
C MET A 36 8.17 -13.56 29.98
N GLY A 37 7.57 -13.81 28.82
CA GLY A 37 6.20 -14.34 28.73
C GLY A 37 5.70 -14.43 27.30
N ARG A 38 4.62 -15.18 27.08
CA ARG A 38 3.99 -15.31 25.76
C ARG A 38 3.32 -14.02 25.31
N ASN A 39 2.97 -13.96 24.03
CA ASN A 39 2.15 -12.85 23.52
C ASN A 39 0.80 -12.83 24.24
N GLY A 40 0.35 -11.64 24.66
CA GLY A 40 -0.85 -11.48 25.48
C GLY A 40 -0.65 -11.65 27.00
N PHE A 41 0.52 -12.09 27.47
CA PHE A 41 0.79 -12.27 28.91
C PHE A 41 1.16 -10.98 29.65
N GLY A 42 0.92 -9.80 29.07
CA GLY A 42 1.09 -8.52 29.79
C GLY A 42 2.45 -7.84 29.67
N LYS A 43 3.35 -8.29 28.77
CA LYS A 43 4.63 -7.60 28.47
C LYS A 43 4.41 -6.18 27.95
N THR A 44 3.67 -6.02 26.86
CA THR A 44 3.31 -4.71 26.30
C THR A 44 2.48 -3.88 27.28
N SER A 45 1.65 -4.54 28.12
CA SER A 45 0.95 -3.88 29.23
C SER A 45 1.91 -3.29 30.27
N PHE A 46 3.01 -3.97 30.59
CA PHE A 46 4.06 -3.44 31.47
C PHE A 46 4.73 -2.21 30.85
N LEU A 47 5.16 -2.31 29.59
CA LEU A 47 5.78 -1.19 28.87
C LEU A 47 4.85 0.03 28.83
N ASN A 48 3.58 -0.17 28.47
CA ASN A 48 2.59 0.90 28.42
C ASN A 48 2.27 1.46 29.81
N GLY A 49 2.29 0.63 30.87
CA GLY A 49 2.18 1.09 32.25
C GLY A 49 3.30 2.06 32.63
N VAL A 50 4.55 1.77 32.24
CA VAL A 50 5.68 2.69 32.44
C VAL A 50 5.48 3.98 31.63
N LYS A 51 5.06 3.88 30.35
CA LYS A 51 4.76 5.06 29.53
C LYS A 51 3.67 5.94 30.17
N LEU A 52 2.63 5.33 30.72
CA LEU A 52 1.55 6.04 31.44
C LEU A 52 2.03 6.73 32.72
N LEU A 53 2.96 6.13 33.46
CA LEU A 53 3.51 6.73 34.68
C LEU A 53 4.14 8.10 34.40
N PHE A 54 5.04 8.16 33.42
CA PHE A 54 5.75 9.39 33.04
C PHE A 54 4.91 10.31 32.16
N GLY A 55 4.18 9.73 31.19
CA GLY A 55 3.49 10.46 30.14
C GLY A 55 2.03 10.81 30.39
N GLY A 56 1.39 10.13 31.34
CA GLY A 56 -0.06 10.15 31.42
C GLY A 56 -0.71 9.60 30.15
N VAL A 57 -2.00 9.92 29.98
CA VAL A 57 -2.75 9.54 28.77
C VAL A 57 -2.38 10.50 27.64
N THR A 58 -1.42 10.10 26.81
CA THR A 58 -0.96 10.89 25.67
C THR A 58 -1.85 10.68 24.44
N LYS A 59 -1.84 11.65 23.51
CA LYS A 59 -2.55 11.51 22.23
C LYS A 59 -2.06 10.30 21.42
N GLU A 60 -0.76 10.02 21.46
CA GLU A 60 -0.16 8.85 20.78
C GLU A 60 -0.73 7.54 21.34
N LEU A 61 -0.87 7.41 22.67
CA LEU A 61 -1.52 6.25 23.30
C LEU A 61 -2.99 6.13 22.90
N CYS A 62 -3.75 7.22 22.86
CA CYS A 62 -5.15 7.18 22.41
C CYS A 62 -5.29 6.82 20.91
N GLN A 63 -4.39 7.30 20.06
CA GLN A 63 -4.39 7.04 18.62
C GLN A 63 -3.95 5.62 18.25
N SER A 64 -3.15 4.97 19.10
CA SER A 64 -2.80 3.55 18.95
C SER A 64 -4.02 2.63 19.00
N VAL A 65 -5.07 3.08 19.68
CA VAL A 65 -6.34 2.38 19.88
C VAL A 65 -7.38 2.72 18.80
N GLN A 66 -7.60 4.02 18.53
CA GLN A 66 -8.52 4.49 17.49
C GLN A 66 -7.89 5.66 16.75
N ARG A 67 -7.59 5.47 15.46
CA ARG A 67 -6.90 6.45 14.62
C ARG A 67 -7.81 7.61 14.19
N ASP A 68 -9.08 7.33 13.89
CA ASP A 68 -10.00 8.31 13.28
C ASP A 68 -10.65 9.24 14.32
N LYS A 69 -10.93 8.72 15.53
CA LYS A 69 -11.54 9.50 16.62
C LYS A 69 -10.96 9.07 17.98
N PRO A 70 -9.80 9.62 18.39
CA PRO A 70 -9.18 9.20 19.62
C PRO A 70 -10.12 9.50 20.81
N PRO A 71 -10.29 8.53 21.73
CA PRO A 71 -11.18 8.70 22.86
C PRO A 71 -10.70 9.80 23.79
N ARG A 72 -11.66 10.48 24.45
CA ARG A 72 -11.33 11.39 25.57
C ARG A 72 -10.70 10.60 26.70
N GLU A 73 -9.87 11.27 27.50
CA GLU A 73 -9.11 10.66 28.59
C GLU A 73 -9.95 9.72 29.48
N LYS A 74 -11.09 10.18 30.01
CA LYS A 74 -12.01 9.36 30.81
C LYS A 74 -12.50 8.11 30.06
N GLY A 75 -12.77 8.23 28.77
CA GLY A 75 -13.18 7.12 27.91
C GLY A 75 -12.05 6.12 27.69
N PHE A 76 -10.81 6.61 27.52
CA PHE A 76 -9.61 5.78 27.41
C PHE A 76 -9.26 5.07 28.72
N VAL A 77 -9.48 5.71 29.87
CA VAL A 77 -9.25 5.04 31.15
C VAL A 77 -10.30 3.94 31.38
N LEU A 78 -11.59 4.26 31.22
CA LEU A 78 -12.69 3.34 31.50
C LEU A 78 -12.84 2.21 30.46
N GLY A 79 -12.50 2.49 29.21
CA GLY A 79 -12.76 1.64 28.05
C GLY A 79 -14.25 1.55 27.67
N ASP A 80 -14.52 1.38 26.38
CA ASP A 80 -15.86 1.11 25.84
C ASP A 80 -16.05 -0.39 25.53
N LYS A 81 -17.17 -0.76 24.90
CA LYS A 81 -17.56 -2.16 24.60
C LYS A 81 -16.53 -2.96 23.80
N ASP A 82 -15.69 -2.29 23.00
CA ASP A 82 -14.71 -2.93 22.10
C ASP A 82 -13.29 -3.07 22.71
N TRP A 83 -13.19 -3.11 24.05
CA TRP A 83 -12.00 -3.46 24.84
C TRP A 83 -10.69 -2.72 24.50
N TRP A 84 -10.71 -1.40 24.64
CA TRP A 84 -9.54 -0.55 24.38
C TRP A 84 -9.14 0.37 25.54
N GLY A 85 -9.71 0.16 26.73
CA GLY A 85 -9.40 0.97 27.91
C GLY A 85 -8.16 0.51 28.68
N ILE A 86 -7.63 1.38 29.55
CA ILE A 86 -6.52 1.02 30.45
C ILE A 86 -6.99 0.28 31.70
N LEU A 87 -8.24 0.45 32.15
CA LEU A 87 -8.77 -0.25 33.31
C LEU A 87 -8.93 -1.74 33.01
N ASN A 88 -8.43 -2.59 33.92
CA ASN A 88 -8.56 -4.04 33.79
C ASN A 88 -10.04 -4.49 33.74
N HIS A 89 -10.34 -5.45 32.86
CA HIS A 89 -11.72 -5.92 32.62
C HIS A 89 -12.37 -6.53 33.86
N ARG A 90 -11.64 -7.39 34.56
CA ARG A 90 -12.12 -8.04 35.78
C ARG A 90 -12.36 -7.01 36.88
N ALA A 91 -11.43 -6.08 37.07
CA ALA A 91 -11.62 -4.97 38.01
C ALA A 91 -12.88 -4.15 37.69
N LYS A 92 -13.11 -3.82 36.41
CA LYS A 92 -14.33 -3.12 35.96
C LYS A 92 -15.60 -3.93 36.24
N SER A 93 -15.59 -5.23 35.98
CA SER A 93 -16.75 -6.12 36.19
C SER A 93 -17.12 -6.27 37.68
N GLU A 94 -16.12 -6.22 38.56
CA GLU A 94 -16.29 -6.33 40.01
C GLU A 94 -16.54 -4.96 40.68
N GLY A 95 -16.62 -3.87 39.91
CA GLY A 95 -16.89 -2.52 40.41
C GLY A 95 -15.66 -1.79 40.99
N HIS A 96 -14.45 -2.29 40.74
CA HIS A 96 -13.20 -1.64 41.10
C HIS A 96 -12.78 -0.62 40.04
N PHE A 97 -13.22 0.63 40.21
CA PHE A 97 -12.98 1.74 39.29
C PHE A 97 -11.75 2.60 39.65
N ASN A 98 -10.83 2.06 40.45
CA ASN A 98 -9.57 2.72 40.80
C ASN A 98 -8.40 1.93 40.22
N CYS A 99 -7.54 2.62 39.47
CA CYS A 99 -6.36 2.01 38.85
C CYS A 99 -5.16 2.95 38.95
N SER A 100 -3.96 2.40 39.16
CA SER A 100 -2.76 3.21 39.37
C SER A 100 -1.49 2.53 38.87
N VAL A 101 -0.51 3.36 38.50
CA VAL A 101 0.88 2.96 38.29
C VAL A 101 1.73 3.69 39.31
N SER A 102 2.61 2.97 40.01
CA SER A 102 3.60 3.57 40.88
C SER A 102 4.98 2.98 40.64
N ALA A 103 6.03 3.79 40.85
CA ALA A 103 7.41 3.34 40.80
C ALA A 103 8.24 3.97 41.91
N ILE A 104 9.26 3.26 42.35
CA ILE A 104 10.35 3.82 43.14
C ILE A 104 11.58 3.84 42.24
N LEU A 105 12.11 5.04 41.99
CA LEU A 105 13.33 5.25 41.23
C LEU A 105 14.50 5.55 42.17
N LEU A 106 15.70 5.17 41.75
CA LEU A 106 16.94 5.60 42.39
C LEU A 106 17.65 6.62 41.51
N ASP A 107 17.97 7.77 42.09
CA ASP A 107 18.82 8.78 41.44
C ASP A 107 20.29 8.34 41.38
N GLU A 108 21.18 9.20 40.86
CA GLU A 108 22.61 8.90 40.76
C GLU A 108 23.31 8.76 42.12
N ASN A 109 22.71 9.27 43.19
CA ASN A 109 23.21 9.20 44.56
C ASN A 109 22.47 8.12 45.38
N HIS A 110 21.80 7.17 44.73
CA HIS A 110 21.01 6.11 45.36
C HIS A 110 19.87 6.61 46.27
N ARG A 111 19.32 7.79 45.99
CA ARG A 111 18.17 8.34 46.73
C ARG A 111 16.87 7.94 46.05
N GLU A 112 15.87 7.63 46.87
CA GLU A 112 14.57 7.21 46.39
C GLU A 112 13.71 8.38 45.94
N ILE A 113 13.13 8.23 44.76
CA ILE A 113 12.08 9.10 44.21
C ILE A 113 10.85 8.23 44.01
N ALA A 114 9.80 8.45 44.80
CA ALA A 114 8.55 7.71 44.66
C ALA A 114 7.59 8.47 43.72
N LEU A 115 7.09 7.76 42.72
CA LEU A 115 6.17 8.25 41.71
C LEU A 115 4.86 7.46 41.79
N GLU A 116 3.73 8.14 41.79
CA GLU A 116 2.43 7.48 41.70
C GLU A 116 1.48 8.30 40.82
N ARG A 117 0.91 7.66 39.81
CA ARG A 117 -0.18 8.21 39.00
C ARG A 117 -1.42 7.35 39.21
N ASN A 118 -2.50 7.98 39.64
CA ASN A 118 -3.75 7.31 40.01
C ASN A 118 -4.93 7.86 39.21
N TRP A 119 -5.78 6.97 38.73
CA TRP A 119 -7.04 7.29 38.07
C TRP A 119 -8.20 6.70 38.86
N ASN A 120 -9.04 7.59 39.40
CA ASN A 120 -10.23 7.23 40.14
C ASN A 120 -11.47 7.58 39.31
N LEU A 121 -12.25 6.56 38.97
CA LEU A 121 -13.49 6.65 38.19
C LEU A 121 -14.75 6.48 39.07
N ASN A 122 -14.61 6.46 40.40
CA ASN A 122 -15.75 6.36 41.32
C ASN A 122 -16.59 7.65 41.33
N ASN A 123 -17.93 7.51 41.33
CA ASN A 123 -18.91 8.60 41.51
C ASN A 123 -18.85 9.76 40.50
N ASP A 124 -19.18 9.54 39.21
CA ASP A 124 -19.30 10.53 38.10
C ASP A 124 -18.11 11.49 37.81
N ASN A 125 -17.30 11.82 38.81
CA ASN A 125 -16.14 12.68 38.81
C ASN A 125 -14.89 11.85 38.56
N TYR A 126 -14.39 11.96 37.33
CA TYR A 126 -13.08 11.44 36.96
C TYR A 126 -11.98 12.27 37.64
N GLN A 127 -11.09 11.62 38.38
CA GLN A 127 -9.92 12.23 38.98
C GLN A 127 -8.64 11.53 38.49
N ASN A 128 -7.74 12.31 37.90
CA ASN A 128 -6.38 11.91 37.57
C ASN A 128 -5.45 12.70 38.49
N GLN A 129 -4.65 12.00 39.29
CA GLN A 129 -3.73 12.62 40.23
C GLN A 129 -2.32 12.06 40.04
N LEU A 130 -1.34 12.97 39.97
CA LEU A 130 0.08 12.62 39.96
C LEU A 130 0.72 13.07 41.27
N THR A 131 1.42 12.16 41.94
CA THR A 131 2.19 12.47 43.16
C THR A 131 3.65 12.10 42.98
N VAL A 132 4.54 13.02 43.35
CA VAL A 132 5.99 12.82 43.34
C VAL A 132 6.56 13.11 44.72
N LYS A 133 7.23 12.13 45.32
CA LYS A 133 7.98 12.30 46.57
C LYS A 133 9.47 12.26 46.25
N ALA A 134 10.06 13.43 46.08
CA ALA A 134 11.48 13.61 45.80
C ALA A 134 12.30 13.81 47.09
N PRO A 135 13.60 13.47 47.09
CA PRO A 135 14.50 13.76 48.20
C PRO A 135 14.52 15.26 48.54
N PHE A 136 14.42 15.59 49.83
CA PHE A 136 14.49 16.97 50.35
C PHE A 136 13.38 17.91 49.86
N HIS A 137 12.29 17.40 49.29
CA HIS A 137 11.13 18.20 48.88
C HIS A 137 9.87 17.68 49.58
N ALA A 138 8.91 18.58 49.83
CA ALA A 138 7.57 18.16 50.20
C ALA A 138 6.94 17.36 49.04
N PRO A 139 5.99 16.44 49.30
CA PRO A 139 5.26 15.75 48.24
C PRO A 139 4.67 16.75 47.25
N LEU A 140 5.04 16.60 45.98
CA LEU A 140 4.55 17.43 44.88
C LEU A 140 3.32 16.76 44.26
N THR A 141 2.37 17.56 43.83
CA THR A 141 1.14 17.08 43.17
C THR A 141 0.92 17.78 41.82
N ASP A 142 0.34 17.05 40.88
CA ASP A 142 -0.12 17.51 39.55
C ASP A 142 0.89 18.42 38.83
N ASN A 143 0.58 19.70 38.58
CA ASN A 143 1.46 20.61 37.83
C ASN A 143 2.90 20.66 38.38
N ALA A 144 3.09 20.68 39.71
CA ALA A 144 4.42 20.72 40.31
C ALA A 144 5.14 19.37 40.14
N ALA A 145 4.40 18.27 40.20
CA ALA A 145 4.90 16.93 39.96
C ALA A 145 5.27 16.72 38.48
N GLU A 146 4.46 17.23 37.54
CA GLU A 146 4.72 17.17 36.10
C GLU A 146 5.96 17.97 35.72
N GLN A 147 6.16 19.15 36.30
CA GLN A 147 7.38 19.95 36.11
C GLN A 147 8.62 19.20 36.61
N TYR A 148 8.53 18.56 37.77
CA TYR A 148 9.62 17.75 38.31
C TYR A 148 9.92 16.54 37.41
N LEU A 149 8.89 15.80 37.00
CA LEU A 149 9.03 14.65 36.09
C LEU A 149 9.64 15.07 34.75
N SER A 150 9.20 16.19 34.18
CA SER A 150 9.74 16.71 32.91
C SER A 150 11.23 17.08 33.01
N GLY A 151 11.70 17.48 34.20
CA GLY A 151 13.13 17.68 34.47
C GLY A 151 13.92 16.38 34.54
N LEU A 152 13.32 15.32 35.10
CA LEU A 152 13.94 14.01 35.29
C LEU A 152 13.97 13.18 33.99
N LEU A 153 12.82 13.03 33.34
CA LEU A 153 12.65 12.35 32.06
C LEU A 153 11.60 13.13 31.23
N PRO A 154 12.04 14.00 30.31
CA PRO A 154 11.14 14.71 29.40
C PRO A 154 10.26 13.73 28.62
N LEU A 155 9.00 14.11 28.36
CA LEU A 155 8.04 13.29 27.62
C LEU A 155 8.57 12.84 26.26
N ASP A 156 9.26 13.74 25.56
CA ASP A 156 9.83 13.47 24.25
C ASP A 156 10.89 12.37 24.26
N TYR A 157 11.44 12.02 25.43
CA TYR A 157 12.51 11.02 25.55
C TYR A 157 11.91 9.61 25.70
N ILE A 158 10.66 9.49 26.17
CA ILE A 158 10.01 8.20 26.45
C ILE A 158 10.10 7.24 25.25
N PRO A 159 9.78 7.63 24.00
CA PRO A 159 9.84 6.72 22.85
C PRO A 159 11.24 6.21 22.48
N PHE A 160 12.30 6.82 23.03
CA PHE A 160 13.69 6.48 22.75
C PHE A 160 14.31 5.58 23.81
N PHE A 161 13.76 5.60 25.04
CA PHE A 161 14.24 4.77 26.15
C PHE A 161 13.28 3.63 26.48
N PHE A 162 11.98 3.80 26.22
CA PHE A 162 10.92 2.81 26.50
C PHE A 162 10.14 2.51 25.21
N PHE A 163 10.55 1.48 24.48
CA PHE A 163 10.02 1.22 23.14
C PHE A 163 9.83 -0.26 22.82
N ASP A 164 9.05 -0.50 21.77
CA ASP A 164 8.92 -1.79 21.11
C ASP A 164 9.92 -1.82 19.95
N ALA A 165 10.80 -2.83 19.92
CA ALA A 165 11.86 -2.89 18.92
C ALA A 165 11.31 -3.12 17.50
N GLU A 166 10.12 -3.70 17.32
CA GLU A 166 9.50 -3.84 16.01
C GLU A 166 8.98 -2.51 15.46
N GLU A 167 8.59 -1.57 16.34
CA GLU A 167 8.04 -0.28 15.93
C GLU A 167 9.13 0.72 15.54
N ILE A 168 10.34 0.66 16.10
CA ILE A 168 11.38 1.70 15.91
C ILE A 168 12.02 1.73 14.52
N GLY A 169 11.76 0.75 13.64
CA GLY A 169 12.36 0.69 12.31
C GLY A 169 12.16 1.97 11.48
N TYR A 170 11.08 2.72 11.72
CA TYR A 170 10.82 4.00 11.05
C TYR A 170 11.86 5.09 11.40
N LEU A 171 12.56 4.99 12.54
CA LEU A 171 13.59 5.97 12.95
C LEU A 171 14.81 5.91 12.04
N ALA A 172 15.08 4.76 11.43
CA ALA A 172 16.17 4.62 10.45
C ALA A 172 15.79 5.17 9.06
N GLU A 173 14.49 5.29 8.76
CA GLU A 173 13.97 5.88 7.53
C GLU A 173 13.87 7.43 7.61
N ALA A 174 14.31 8.01 8.73
CA ALA A 174 13.92 9.33 9.19
C ALA A 174 14.62 10.52 8.49
N ASN A 175 14.09 10.94 7.34
CA ASN A 175 14.27 12.30 6.81
C ASN A 175 13.02 13.19 7.03
N ARG A 176 12.13 12.82 7.97
CA ARG A 176 10.92 13.60 8.31
C ARG A 176 11.23 14.64 9.38
N ASN A 177 10.78 15.89 9.17
CA ASN A 177 11.04 17.04 10.06
C ASN A 177 10.73 16.76 11.54
N GLN A 178 9.64 16.03 11.85
CA GLN A 178 9.26 15.71 13.24
C GLN A 178 10.30 14.84 13.98
N GLN A 179 11.02 13.94 13.29
CA GLN A 179 11.99 13.04 13.93
C GLN A 179 13.32 13.76 14.16
N ILE A 180 13.73 14.60 13.21
CA ILE A 180 14.87 15.53 13.34
C ILE A 180 14.67 16.43 14.55
N GLU A 181 13.47 17.00 14.69
CA GLU A 181 13.12 17.83 15.84
C GLU A 181 13.24 17.10 17.18
N LYS A 182 12.84 15.82 17.23
CA LYS A 182 12.99 14.96 18.41
C LYS A 182 14.47 14.63 18.69
N MET A 183 15.30 14.46 17.67
CA MET A 183 16.76 14.26 17.85
C MET A 183 17.44 15.52 18.41
N GLU A 184 17.09 16.71 17.91
CA GLU A 184 17.63 17.98 18.44
C GLU A 184 17.21 18.23 19.91
N LEU A 185 16.01 17.79 20.28
CA LEU A 185 15.52 17.79 21.67
C LEU A 185 16.36 16.87 22.58
N LEU A 186 16.67 15.66 22.12
CA LEU A 186 17.51 14.70 22.85
C LEU A 186 18.91 15.25 23.08
N LEU A 187 19.51 15.83 22.04
CA LEU A 187 20.87 16.42 22.09
C LEU A 187 20.94 17.73 22.89
N ASN A 188 19.87 18.12 23.60
CA ASN A 188 19.76 19.31 24.45
C ASN A 188 20.04 20.63 23.70
N ILE A 189 19.85 20.65 22.38
CA ILE A 189 20.09 21.86 21.56
C ILE A 189 19.00 22.90 21.83
N ARG A 190 17.76 22.46 22.12
CA ARG A 190 16.61 23.34 22.37
C ARG A 190 16.69 24.16 23.66
N SER A 191 17.47 23.76 24.66
CA SER A 191 17.64 24.57 25.88
C SER A 191 18.23 25.95 25.56
N ALA A 192 19.07 26.06 24.52
CA ALA A 192 19.58 27.34 24.04
C ALA A 192 18.48 28.22 23.40
N ASP A 193 17.48 27.60 22.75
CA ASP A 193 16.34 28.32 22.18
C ASP A 193 15.42 28.87 23.26
N ASN A 194 15.15 28.08 24.31
CA ASN A 194 14.39 28.53 25.47
C ASN A 194 15.05 29.74 26.14
N LEU A 195 16.38 29.68 26.36
CA LEU A 195 17.13 30.82 26.89
C LEU A 195 17.04 32.06 25.99
N ASN A 196 17.10 31.87 24.66
CA ASN A 196 16.91 32.97 23.71
C ASN A 196 15.51 33.59 23.79
N ILE A 197 14.47 32.79 24.01
CA ILE A 197 13.09 33.29 24.23
C ILE A 197 13.05 34.13 25.52
N CYS A 198 13.58 33.62 26.63
CA CYS A 198 13.64 34.36 27.89
C CYS A 198 14.44 35.67 27.76
N LEU A 199 15.56 35.67 27.04
CA LEU A 199 16.32 36.90 26.78
C LEU A 199 15.55 37.91 25.93
N LYS A 200 14.74 37.45 24.96
CA LYS A 200 13.87 38.33 24.16
C LYS A 200 12.79 38.98 25.04
N GLU A 201 12.20 38.22 25.96
CA GLU A 201 11.23 38.77 26.92
C GLU A 201 11.88 39.76 27.88
N LEU A 202 13.03 39.42 28.46
CA LEU A 202 13.80 40.36 29.30
C LEU A 202 14.16 41.64 28.55
N LYS A 203 14.54 41.55 27.28
CA LYS A 203 14.82 42.72 26.43
C LYS A 203 13.58 43.60 26.26
N ARG A 204 12.40 43.01 25.99
CA ARG A 204 11.14 43.75 25.89
C ARG A 204 10.80 44.46 27.22
N ASN A 205 11.01 43.78 28.34
CA ASN A 205 10.75 44.36 29.66
C ASN A 205 11.67 45.55 29.94
N VAL A 206 12.97 45.42 29.68
CA VAL A 206 13.94 46.52 29.83
C VAL A 206 13.64 47.67 28.87
N GLU A 207 13.25 47.40 27.62
CA GLU A 207 12.84 48.44 26.66
C GLU A 207 11.63 49.25 27.18
N SER A 208 10.69 48.61 27.88
CA SER A 208 9.49 49.26 28.44
C SER A 208 9.76 50.11 29.70
N GLU A 209 10.87 49.90 30.39
CA GLU A 209 11.17 50.50 31.70
C GLU A 209 11.74 51.93 31.59
N PHE A 210 12.45 52.25 30.49
CA PHE A 210 13.23 53.49 30.33
C PHE A 210 12.64 54.52 29.34
N ILE A 211 11.35 54.41 29.01
CA ILE A 211 10.68 55.29 28.03
C ILE A 211 10.03 56.51 28.73
N ALA A 212 10.19 57.72 28.18
CA ALA A 212 9.44 58.92 28.60
C ALA A 212 7.93 58.64 28.62
N LYS A 213 7.21 59.06 29.66
CA LYS A 213 5.78 58.69 29.92
C LYS A 213 4.86 58.84 28.70
N ASP A 214 5.04 59.88 27.89
CA ASP A 214 4.28 60.14 26.65
C ASP A 214 4.64 59.15 25.51
N ILE A 215 5.93 58.87 25.29
CA ILE A 215 6.37 57.86 24.31
C ILE A 215 5.97 56.45 24.76
N LYS A 216 5.98 56.19 26.08
CA LYS A 216 5.56 54.91 26.67
C LYS A 216 4.06 54.68 26.44
N GLN A 217 3.25 55.73 26.58
CA GLN A 217 1.81 55.64 26.34
C GLN A 217 1.51 55.39 24.86
N ARG A 218 2.14 56.13 23.94
CA ARG A 218 2.00 55.91 22.49
C ARG A 218 2.53 54.55 22.03
N LEU A 219 3.62 54.07 22.63
CA LEU A 219 4.14 52.73 22.37
C LEU A 219 3.18 51.66 22.89
N ASN A 220 2.65 51.80 24.10
CA ASN A 220 1.68 50.84 24.66
C ASN A 220 0.39 50.80 23.83
N GLU A 221 -0.10 51.94 23.34
CA GLU A 221 -1.26 52.01 22.45
C GLU A 221 -1.00 51.29 21.12
N ALA A 222 0.14 51.57 20.48
CA ALA A 222 0.53 50.91 19.23
C ALA A 222 0.82 49.41 19.42
N GLU A 223 1.47 49.01 20.52
CA GLU A 223 1.72 47.60 20.84
C GLU A 223 0.43 46.85 21.19
N SER A 224 -0.53 47.51 21.85
CA SER A 224 -1.85 46.94 22.13
C SER A 224 -2.63 46.68 20.83
N GLN A 225 -2.64 47.66 19.92
CA GLN A 225 -3.24 47.52 18.59
C GLN A 225 -2.55 46.41 17.78
N ASN A 226 -1.22 46.32 17.85
CA ASN A 226 -0.46 45.28 17.16
C ASN A 226 -0.79 43.89 17.72
N ARG A 227 -0.85 43.76 19.06
CA ARG A 227 -1.26 42.49 19.70
C ARG A 227 -2.68 42.10 19.31
N ALA A 228 -3.62 43.04 19.26
CA ALA A 228 -4.98 42.75 18.84
C ALA A 228 -5.05 42.24 17.39
N LEU A 229 -4.33 42.89 16.46
CA LEU A 229 -4.25 42.45 15.06
C LEU A 229 -3.50 41.12 14.91
N LEU A 230 -2.46 40.87 15.71
CA LEU A 230 -1.75 39.59 15.71
C LEU A 230 -2.62 38.43 16.22
N ILE A 231 -3.41 38.66 17.28
CA ILE A 231 -4.39 37.68 17.78
C ILE A 231 -5.43 37.39 16.70
N GLN A 232 -6.00 38.42 16.08
CA GLN A 232 -6.96 38.24 14.97
C GLN A 232 -6.32 37.52 13.77
N ARG A 233 -5.05 37.80 13.46
CA ARG A 233 -4.31 37.08 12.42
C ARG A 233 -4.12 35.61 12.78
N GLU A 234 -3.75 35.30 14.02
CA GLU A 234 -3.60 33.91 14.49
C GLU A 234 -4.95 33.17 14.50
N GLU A 235 -6.03 33.81 14.92
CA GLU A 235 -7.39 33.27 14.85
C GLU A 235 -7.79 32.96 13.39
N LEU A 236 -7.59 33.91 12.48
CA LEU A 236 -7.88 33.71 11.05
C LEU A 236 -6.94 32.70 10.39
N GLN A 237 -5.68 32.59 10.82
CA GLN A 237 -4.74 31.56 10.37
C GLN A 237 -5.15 30.17 10.86
N SER A 238 -5.62 30.07 12.11
CA SER A 238 -6.18 28.83 12.65
C SER A 238 -7.48 28.46 11.94
N GLN A 239 -8.35 29.44 11.65
CA GLN A 239 -9.57 29.22 10.86
C GLN A 239 -9.21 28.74 9.45
N LYS A 240 -8.26 29.40 8.78
CA LYS A 240 -7.75 28.96 7.47
C LYS A 240 -7.23 27.53 7.52
N GLN A 241 -6.40 27.18 8.49
CA GLN A 241 -5.88 25.81 8.65
C GLN A 241 -7.00 24.80 8.88
N SER A 242 -8.02 25.16 9.69
CA SER A 242 -9.17 24.28 9.93
C SER A 242 -10.02 24.08 8.67
N VAL A 243 -10.31 25.15 7.92
CA VAL A 243 -11.07 25.09 6.66
C VAL A 243 -10.29 24.31 5.61
N HIS A 244 -8.98 24.55 5.49
CA HIS A 244 -8.11 23.83 4.58
C HIS A 244 -8.02 22.35 4.92
N SER A 245 -7.86 22.00 6.20
CA SER A 245 -7.90 20.60 6.65
C SER A 245 -9.25 19.95 6.37
N ASN A 246 -10.36 20.67 6.53
CA ASN A 246 -11.70 20.15 6.20
C ASN A 246 -11.84 19.90 4.69
N ILE A 247 -11.31 20.81 3.86
CA ILE A 247 -11.25 20.63 2.40
C ILE A 247 -10.42 19.38 2.07
N ASP A 248 -9.22 19.23 2.63
CA ASP A 248 -8.37 18.06 2.39
C ASP A 248 -9.07 16.76 2.78
N THR A 249 -9.71 16.72 3.96
CA THR A 249 -10.47 15.53 4.38
C THR A 249 -11.64 15.22 3.45
N LEU A 250 -12.39 16.24 3.01
CA LEU A 250 -13.50 16.05 2.07
C LEU A 250 -13.00 15.67 0.67
N GLU A 251 -11.83 16.16 0.24
CA GLU A 251 -11.22 15.79 -1.03
C GLU A 251 -10.69 14.34 -1.01
N ASP A 252 -10.15 13.88 0.12
CA ASP A 252 -9.78 12.48 0.34
C ASP A 252 -11.01 11.57 0.43
N GLU A 253 -12.05 11.96 1.17
CA GLU A 253 -13.32 11.24 1.19
C GLU A 253 -13.96 11.19 -0.20
N LEU A 254 -13.89 12.28 -0.97
CA LEU A 254 -14.36 12.32 -2.35
C LEU A 254 -13.53 11.40 -3.25
N ARG A 255 -12.22 11.28 -3.01
CA ARG A 255 -11.34 10.34 -3.72
C ARG A 255 -11.73 8.90 -3.39
N ASP A 256 -12.00 8.59 -2.13
CA ASP A 256 -12.46 7.27 -1.70
C ASP A 256 -13.85 6.94 -2.26
N THR A 257 -14.79 7.89 -2.21
CA THR A 257 -16.10 7.74 -2.84
C THR A 257 -15.95 7.51 -4.35
N ARG A 258 -15.04 8.23 -5.02
CA ARG A 258 -14.72 8.01 -6.45
C ARG A 258 -14.07 6.65 -6.70
N GLN A 259 -13.19 6.17 -5.83
CA GLN A 259 -12.59 4.83 -5.95
C GLN A 259 -13.64 3.75 -5.71
N LYS A 260 -14.52 3.89 -4.71
CA LYS A 260 -15.65 3.00 -4.48
C LYS A 260 -16.58 2.99 -5.68
N ILE A 261 -16.91 4.17 -6.24
CA ILE A 261 -17.62 4.28 -7.51
C ILE A 261 -16.81 3.58 -8.59
N GLN A 262 -15.51 3.75 -8.74
CA GLN A 262 -14.71 3.12 -9.79
C GLN A 262 -14.68 1.58 -9.67
N ILE A 263 -14.62 1.05 -8.45
CA ILE A 263 -14.64 -0.39 -8.13
C ILE A 263 -16.04 -0.96 -8.40
N LEU A 264 -17.10 -0.28 -7.97
CA LEU A 264 -18.50 -0.71 -8.14
C LEU A 264 -19.04 -0.46 -9.56
N SER A 265 -18.58 0.61 -10.21
CA SER A 265 -18.99 1.02 -11.55
C SER A 265 -18.17 0.35 -12.65
N GLY A 266 -17.01 -0.23 -12.32
CA GLY A 266 -16.11 -0.87 -13.28
C GLY A 266 -16.06 -0.04 -14.56
N GLN A 267 -15.35 1.09 -14.52
CA GLN A 267 -15.38 2.20 -15.49
C GLN A 267 -15.25 1.85 -16.99
N SER A 268 -15.10 0.58 -17.34
CA SER A 268 -15.21 0.03 -18.69
C SER A 268 -16.61 -0.42 -19.10
N THR A 269 -17.58 -0.65 -18.22
CA THR A 269 -18.74 -1.50 -18.56
C THR A 269 -19.86 -0.83 -19.35
N ILE A 270 -20.25 0.43 -19.12
CA ILE A 270 -21.41 0.99 -19.86
C ILE A 270 -21.03 1.36 -21.31
N GLU A 271 -19.87 1.99 -21.53
CA GLU A 271 -19.38 2.29 -22.87
C GLU A 271 -18.86 1.05 -23.61
N ASN A 272 -18.23 0.09 -22.91
CA ASN A 272 -17.88 -1.17 -23.56
C ASN A 272 -19.10 -2.05 -23.80
N ASN A 273 -20.16 -2.04 -22.99
CA ASN A 273 -21.35 -2.85 -23.29
C ASN A 273 -22.03 -2.38 -24.57
N ALA A 274 -22.19 -1.06 -24.77
CA ALA A 274 -22.74 -0.54 -26.01
C ALA A 274 -21.84 -0.89 -27.21
N LYS A 275 -20.51 -0.80 -27.06
CA LYS A 275 -19.55 -1.19 -28.11
C LYS A 275 -19.51 -2.70 -28.34
N LEU A 276 -19.62 -3.52 -27.30
CA LEU A 276 -19.63 -4.98 -27.34
C LEU A 276 -20.94 -5.50 -27.91
N GLU A 277 -22.08 -4.87 -27.61
CA GLU A 277 -23.35 -5.20 -28.27
C GLU A 277 -23.34 -4.81 -29.75
N VAL A 278 -22.79 -3.64 -30.11
CA VAL A 278 -22.60 -3.25 -31.52
C VAL A 278 -21.64 -4.20 -32.23
N SER A 279 -20.53 -4.59 -31.58
CA SER A 279 -19.56 -5.55 -32.11
C SER A 279 -20.17 -6.94 -32.24
N LYS A 280 -20.99 -7.37 -31.27
CA LYS A 280 -21.74 -8.63 -31.33
C LYS A 280 -22.71 -8.63 -32.50
N GLN A 281 -23.44 -7.53 -32.71
CA GLN A 281 -24.37 -7.41 -33.82
C GLN A 281 -23.64 -7.45 -35.17
N ALA A 282 -22.46 -6.83 -35.27
CA ALA A 282 -21.62 -6.90 -36.46
C ALA A 282 -21.12 -8.33 -36.72
N GLU A 283 -20.65 -9.04 -35.69
CA GLU A 283 -20.21 -10.44 -35.85
C GLU A 283 -21.35 -11.41 -36.11
N LEU A 284 -22.54 -11.17 -35.56
CA LEU A 284 -23.75 -11.94 -35.91
C LEU A 284 -24.12 -11.77 -37.38
N ASN A 285 -24.04 -10.54 -37.91
CA ASN A 285 -24.25 -10.29 -39.33
C ASN A 285 -23.18 -10.96 -40.19
N ASN A 286 -21.91 -10.94 -39.77
CA ASN A 286 -20.81 -11.64 -40.47
C ASN A 286 -21.05 -13.15 -40.49
N LEU A 287 -21.48 -13.73 -39.36
CA LEU A 287 -21.81 -15.14 -39.23
C LEU A 287 -23.01 -15.51 -40.10
N GLU A 288 -24.06 -14.69 -40.11
CA GLU A 288 -25.23 -14.89 -40.95
C GLU A 288 -24.87 -14.82 -42.44
N GLN A 289 -24.04 -13.86 -42.85
CA GLN A 289 -23.55 -13.76 -44.24
C GLN A 289 -22.71 -14.97 -44.65
N ALA A 290 -21.78 -15.41 -43.80
CA ALA A 290 -20.95 -16.59 -44.06
C ALA A 290 -21.79 -17.87 -44.13
N LEU A 291 -22.76 -18.04 -43.22
CA LEU A 291 -23.69 -19.18 -43.24
C LEU A 291 -24.64 -19.14 -44.44
N THR A 292 -25.06 -17.96 -44.88
CA THR A 292 -25.89 -17.79 -46.10
C THR A 292 -25.08 -18.16 -47.34
N GLY A 293 -23.84 -17.69 -47.46
CA GLY A 293 -22.94 -18.07 -48.56
C GLY A 293 -22.66 -19.57 -48.61
N LEU A 294 -22.48 -20.21 -47.44
CA LEU A 294 -22.41 -21.66 -47.34
C LEU A 294 -23.75 -22.30 -47.77
N SER A 295 -24.89 -21.86 -47.24
CA SER A 295 -26.20 -22.43 -47.58
C SER A 295 -26.47 -22.38 -49.09
N GLU A 296 -26.25 -21.23 -49.73
CA GLU A 296 -26.44 -21.06 -51.17
C GLU A 296 -25.54 -21.99 -52.00
N ALA A 297 -24.28 -22.17 -51.57
CA ALA A 297 -23.36 -23.08 -52.23
C ALA A 297 -23.67 -24.56 -51.98
N PHE A 298 -24.31 -24.89 -50.85
CA PHE A 298 -24.71 -26.24 -50.49
C PHE A 298 -26.12 -26.64 -50.98
N GLU A 299 -26.95 -25.70 -51.41
CA GLU A 299 -28.35 -25.97 -51.77
C GLU A 299 -28.53 -26.73 -53.11
N ARG A 300 -27.73 -26.44 -54.15
CA ARG A 300 -28.06 -26.89 -55.52
C ARG A 300 -27.05 -27.85 -56.14
N ASP A 301 -25.76 -27.65 -55.88
CA ASP A 301 -24.68 -28.34 -56.58
C ASP A 301 -23.51 -28.73 -55.64
N ALA A 302 -23.77 -28.79 -54.33
CA ALA A 302 -22.80 -29.11 -53.28
C ALA A 302 -22.02 -30.39 -53.57
N PHE A 303 -22.72 -31.45 -53.98
CA PHE A 303 -22.13 -32.75 -54.25
C PHE A 303 -21.14 -32.72 -55.42
N LEU A 304 -21.35 -31.83 -56.41
CA LEU A 304 -20.39 -31.62 -57.51
C LEU A 304 -19.21 -30.77 -57.06
N ARG A 305 -19.45 -29.71 -56.25
CA ARG A 305 -18.41 -28.81 -55.74
C ARG A 305 -17.45 -29.50 -54.76
N LEU A 306 -17.95 -30.35 -53.88
CA LEU A 306 -17.17 -31.11 -52.89
C LEU A 306 -16.41 -32.30 -53.50
N ASN A 307 -16.83 -32.73 -54.70
CA ASN A 307 -16.21 -33.84 -55.42
C ASN A 307 -15.65 -33.39 -56.78
N ALA A 308 -14.99 -32.22 -56.81
CA ALA A 308 -14.43 -31.64 -58.03
C ALA A 308 -13.49 -32.61 -58.77
N ASN A 309 -12.76 -33.45 -58.03
CA ASN A 309 -11.90 -34.50 -58.58
C ASN A 309 -12.68 -35.57 -59.38
N LEU A 310 -13.90 -35.91 -58.96
CA LEU A 310 -14.75 -36.85 -59.70
C LEU A 310 -15.34 -36.20 -60.95
N ALA A 311 -15.75 -34.93 -60.86
CA ALA A 311 -16.19 -34.15 -62.02
C ALA A 311 -15.07 -34.03 -63.07
N GLN A 312 -13.83 -33.80 -62.63
CA GLN A 312 -12.66 -33.75 -63.50
C GLN A 312 -12.39 -35.09 -64.20
N LYS A 313 -12.55 -36.21 -63.49
CA LYS A 313 -12.40 -37.55 -64.09
C LYS A 313 -13.51 -37.88 -65.10
N ALA A 314 -14.70 -37.31 -64.92
CA ALA A 314 -15.83 -37.53 -65.82
C ALA A 314 -15.74 -36.69 -67.12
N LEU A 315 -15.07 -35.54 -67.09
CA LEU A 315 -14.96 -34.64 -68.24
C LEU A 315 -14.41 -35.29 -69.53
N PRO A 316 -13.27 -36.02 -69.52
CA PRO A 316 -12.75 -36.64 -70.73
C PRO A 316 -13.73 -37.64 -71.37
N ALA A 317 -14.49 -38.35 -70.54
CA ALA A 317 -15.50 -39.30 -71.01
C ALA A 317 -16.66 -38.57 -71.69
N VAL A 318 -17.11 -37.44 -71.13
CA VAL A 318 -18.20 -36.64 -71.69
C VAL A 318 -17.76 -35.88 -72.95
N GLU A 319 -16.52 -35.36 -72.98
CA GLU A 319 -15.93 -34.73 -74.17
C GLU A 319 -15.85 -35.68 -75.35
N ASN A 320 -15.45 -36.93 -75.11
CA ASN A 320 -15.44 -37.96 -76.14
C ASN A 320 -16.86 -38.20 -76.69
N CYS A 321 -17.86 -38.35 -75.81
CA CYS A 321 -19.26 -38.51 -76.24
C CYS A 321 -19.82 -37.28 -76.99
N ALA A 322 -19.41 -36.07 -76.62
CA ALA A 322 -19.87 -34.83 -77.26
C ALA A 322 -19.29 -34.61 -78.67
N ASN A 323 -18.11 -35.19 -78.94
CA ASN A 323 -17.38 -35.03 -80.20
C ASN A 323 -17.49 -36.24 -81.14
N GLU A 324 -18.09 -37.34 -80.71
CA GLU A 324 -18.34 -38.51 -81.57
C GLU A 324 -19.43 -38.23 -82.63
N GLN A 325 -19.03 -37.91 -83.87
CA GLN A 325 -19.91 -37.88 -85.05
C GLN A 325 -20.34 -39.30 -85.54
N ARG A 326 -20.17 -40.34 -84.72
CA ARG A 326 -20.32 -41.76 -85.12
C ARG A 326 -21.76 -42.23 -85.22
N GLY A 327 -22.69 -41.64 -84.46
CA GLY A 327 -24.10 -42.08 -84.44
C GLY A 327 -24.83 -41.88 -85.78
N ALA A 328 -24.61 -40.75 -86.45
CA ALA A 328 -25.35 -40.40 -87.67
C ALA A 328 -24.91 -41.19 -88.93
N THR A 329 -23.68 -41.72 -88.96
CA THR A 329 -23.16 -42.46 -90.12
C THR A 329 -23.54 -43.95 -90.08
N SER A 330 -23.62 -44.57 -88.90
CA SER A 330 -23.98 -45.99 -88.78
C SER A 330 -25.48 -46.23 -89.01
N GLU A 331 -26.38 -45.39 -88.49
CA GLU A 331 -27.83 -45.50 -88.77
C GLU A 331 -28.16 -45.32 -90.26
N MET A 332 -27.48 -44.40 -90.94
CA MET A 332 -27.64 -44.19 -92.38
C MET A 332 -27.13 -45.40 -93.19
N LEU A 333 -26.03 -46.04 -92.78
CA LEU A 333 -25.51 -47.24 -93.43
C LEU A 333 -26.41 -48.47 -93.20
N LEU A 334 -26.99 -48.61 -92.01
CA LEU A 334 -27.94 -49.68 -91.69
C LEU A 334 -29.24 -49.56 -92.50
N SER A 335 -29.79 -48.34 -92.63
CA SER A 335 -31.01 -48.10 -93.43
C SER A 335 -30.86 -48.36 -94.94
N LEU A 336 -29.62 -48.35 -95.46
CA LEU A 336 -29.32 -48.62 -96.87
C LEU A 336 -29.12 -50.12 -97.18
N ARG A 337 -28.99 -50.99 -96.17
CA ARG A 337 -28.70 -52.43 -96.37
C ARG A 337 -29.81 -53.19 -97.10
N GLU A 338 -31.07 -52.95 -96.74
CA GLU A 338 -32.22 -53.64 -97.35
C GLU A 338 -32.57 -53.12 -98.76
N PRO A 339 -32.67 -51.80 -99.02
CA PRO A 339 -32.95 -51.28 -100.36
C PRO A 339 -31.91 -51.70 -101.41
N LEU A 340 -30.63 -51.82 -101.02
CA LEU A 340 -29.56 -52.24 -101.94
C LEU A 340 -29.66 -53.72 -102.35
N LYS A 341 -30.26 -54.58 -101.53
CA LYS A 341 -30.55 -55.97 -101.93
C LYS A 341 -31.66 -56.03 -102.97
N GLU A 342 -32.68 -55.19 -102.81
CA GLU A 342 -33.83 -55.12 -103.71
C GLU A 342 -33.44 -54.73 -105.14
N ILE A 343 -32.38 -53.94 -105.34
CA ILE A 343 -31.86 -53.53 -106.66
C ILE A 343 -31.67 -54.72 -107.62
N PHE A 344 -31.35 -55.91 -107.11
CA PHE A 344 -31.12 -57.09 -107.94
C PHE A 344 -32.35 -58.02 -108.07
N THR A 345 -33.39 -57.80 -107.26
CA THR A 345 -34.54 -58.72 -107.12
C THR A 345 -35.90 -58.11 -107.45
N THR A 346 -36.00 -56.79 -107.65
CA THR A 346 -37.23 -56.11 -108.09
C THR A 346 -37.08 -55.50 -109.50
N PRO A 347 -38.10 -55.59 -110.38
CA PRO A 347 -38.06 -54.95 -111.71
C PRO A 347 -38.19 -53.42 -111.61
N PRO A 348 -37.69 -52.65 -112.61
CA PRO A 348 -37.24 -53.08 -113.93
C PRO A 348 -35.80 -53.62 -113.94
N TYR A 349 -35.61 -54.74 -114.64
CA TYR A 349 -34.30 -55.35 -114.81
C TYR A 349 -33.60 -54.82 -116.07
N PRO A 350 -32.25 -54.76 -116.07
CA PRO A 350 -31.49 -54.38 -117.27
C PRO A 350 -31.67 -55.40 -118.42
N GLU A 351 -31.50 -54.95 -119.67
CA GLU A 351 -31.73 -55.75 -120.90
C GLU A 351 -30.99 -57.11 -120.92
N TYR A 352 -29.81 -57.19 -120.32
CA TYR A 352 -29.10 -58.45 -120.10
C TYR A 352 -29.10 -58.79 -118.62
N ARG A 353 -29.76 -59.90 -118.26
CA ARG A 353 -29.76 -60.37 -116.87
C ARG A 353 -28.40 -60.93 -116.48
N LEU A 354 -27.93 -60.49 -115.32
CA LEU A 354 -26.83 -61.13 -114.62
C LEU A 354 -27.22 -62.58 -114.28
N SER A 355 -26.26 -63.50 -114.40
CA SER A 355 -26.47 -64.87 -113.92
C SER A 355 -26.61 -64.90 -112.40
N GLU A 356 -27.30 -65.90 -111.84
CA GLU A 356 -27.50 -66.01 -110.38
C GLU A 356 -26.18 -66.00 -109.60
N SER A 357 -25.14 -66.64 -110.15
CA SER A 357 -23.80 -66.63 -109.55
C SER A 357 -23.20 -65.23 -109.45
N GLN A 358 -23.45 -64.36 -110.43
CA GLN A 358 -22.97 -62.98 -110.44
C GLN A 358 -23.77 -62.10 -109.48
N VAL A 359 -25.10 -62.27 -109.39
CA VAL A 359 -25.93 -61.55 -108.43
C VAL A 359 -25.49 -61.84 -107.00
N ILE A 360 -25.30 -63.13 -106.65
CA ILE A 360 -24.82 -63.53 -105.32
C ILE A 360 -23.41 -62.97 -105.05
N PHE A 361 -22.53 -62.96 -106.05
CA PHE A 361 -21.19 -62.38 -105.91
C PHE A 361 -21.23 -60.88 -105.60
N TYR A 362 -22.00 -60.10 -106.36
CA TYR A 362 -22.09 -58.65 -106.15
C TYR A 362 -22.83 -58.29 -104.87
N GLN A 363 -23.91 -59.00 -104.51
CA GLN A 363 -24.57 -58.84 -103.22
C GLN A 363 -23.59 -59.09 -102.07
N LYS A 364 -22.89 -60.23 -102.06
CA LYS A 364 -21.88 -60.53 -101.03
C LYS A 364 -20.76 -59.48 -101.00
N ARG A 365 -20.33 -58.96 -102.16
CA ARG A 365 -19.27 -57.95 -102.22
C ARG A 365 -19.75 -56.59 -101.68
N ILE A 366 -21.00 -56.20 -101.93
CA ILE A 366 -21.60 -54.98 -101.36
C ILE A 366 -21.77 -55.14 -99.86
N THR A 367 -22.31 -56.26 -99.37
CA THR A 367 -22.45 -56.52 -97.93
C THR A 367 -21.09 -56.48 -97.24
N LYS A 368 -20.08 -57.13 -97.82
CA LYS A 368 -18.72 -57.15 -97.26
C LYS A 368 -18.05 -55.76 -97.28
N LEU A 369 -18.36 -54.91 -98.27
CA LEU A 369 -17.87 -53.52 -98.30
C LEU A 369 -18.57 -52.65 -97.26
N LEU A 370 -19.87 -52.85 -97.03
CA LEU A 370 -20.63 -52.18 -95.96
C LEU A 370 -20.13 -52.65 -94.59
N ASP A 371 -19.97 -53.95 -94.37
CA ASP A 371 -19.41 -54.52 -93.14
C ASP A 371 -17.96 -54.05 -92.89
N SER A 372 -17.17 -53.81 -93.94
CA SER A 372 -15.81 -53.26 -93.77
C SER A 372 -15.77 -51.76 -93.43
N ARG A 373 -16.91 -51.06 -93.57
CA ARG A 373 -17.07 -49.63 -93.25
C ARG A 373 -17.96 -49.40 -92.03
N ASP A 374 -18.75 -50.39 -91.62
CA ASP A 374 -19.30 -50.46 -90.27
C ASP A 374 -18.14 -50.72 -89.32
N ILE A 375 -17.78 -49.69 -88.57
CA ILE A 375 -16.77 -49.79 -87.53
C ILE A 375 -17.49 -50.30 -86.28
N ASP A 376 -17.02 -51.42 -85.76
CA ASP A 376 -17.45 -52.14 -84.56
C ASP A 376 -18.37 -51.35 -83.63
N GLU A 377 -19.59 -51.87 -83.42
CA GLU A 377 -20.37 -51.57 -82.23
C GLU A 377 -19.53 -51.99 -81.02
N ASN A 378 -18.78 -51.05 -80.43
CA ASN A 378 -18.21 -51.25 -79.11
C ASN A 378 -19.37 -51.39 -78.12
N GLU A 379 -19.83 -52.62 -77.89
CA GLU A 379 -20.86 -52.98 -76.90
C GLU A 379 -20.50 -52.56 -75.46
N ASN A 380 -19.26 -52.10 -75.21
CA ASN A 380 -18.77 -51.70 -73.89
C ASN A 380 -18.66 -50.17 -73.70
N MET A 381 -19.71 -49.41 -74.06
CA MET A 381 -19.90 -48.04 -73.54
C MET A 381 -21.18 -48.00 -72.67
N PRO A 382 -21.05 -48.03 -71.33
CA PRO A 382 -22.20 -48.12 -70.42
C PRO A 382 -23.10 -46.86 -70.42
N PHE A 383 -22.70 -45.78 -71.09
CA PHE A 383 -23.46 -44.53 -71.21
C PHE A 383 -23.55 -44.07 -72.66
N ARG A 384 -24.69 -44.31 -73.33
CA ARG A 384 -25.03 -43.69 -74.62
C ARG A 384 -25.68 -42.32 -74.37
N LEU A 385 -24.86 -41.28 -74.21
CA LEU A 385 -25.33 -39.90 -74.14
C LEU A 385 -25.46 -39.33 -75.56
N ASP A 386 -26.65 -38.84 -75.90
CA ASP A 386 -26.86 -38.06 -77.13
C ASP A 386 -25.93 -36.83 -77.17
N THR A 387 -25.41 -36.51 -78.33
CA THR A 387 -24.44 -35.43 -78.59
C THR A 387 -24.87 -34.09 -77.99
N GLU A 388 -26.15 -33.73 -78.10
CA GLU A 388 -26.69 -32.49 -77.53
C GLU A 388 -26.73 -32.52 -76.00
N ARG A 389 -27.06 -33.67 -75.41
CA ARG A 389 -27.04 -33.86 -73.95
C ARG A 389 -25.61 -33.91 -73.42
N ALA A 390 -24.69 -34.54 -74.15
CA ALA A 390 -23.27 -34.57 -73.83
C ALA A 390 -22.66 -33.17 -73.84
N LYS A 391 -22.98 -32.32 -74.83
CA LYS A 391 -22.54 -30.91 -74.87
C LYS A 391 -23.09 -30.08 -73.70
N LYS A 392 -24.37 -30.26 -73.35
CA LYS A 392 -24.97 -29.58 -72.18
C LYS A 392 -24.30 -30.03 -70.88
N LEU A 393 -24.09 -31.32 -70.73
CA LEU A 393 -23.46 -31.90 -69.53
C LEU A 393 -21.98 -31.51 -69.44
N LEU A 394 -21.28 -31.43 -70.57
CA LEU A 394 -19.93 -30.89 -70.66
C LEU A 394 -19.88 -29.43 -70.16
N THR A 395 -20.78 -28.59 -70.69
CA THR A 395 -20.89 -27.18 -70.28
C THR A 395 -21.15 -27.05 -68.77
N MET A 396 -22.03 -27.90 -68.23
CA MET A 396 -22.32 -27.94 -66.80
C MET A 396 -21.08 -28.37 -65.98
N LEU A 397 -20.42 -29.47 -66.33
CA LEU A 397 -19.26 -29.98 -65.57
C LEU A 397 -18.04 -29.07 -65.67
N THR A 398 -17.86 -28.34 -66.78
CA THR A 398 -16.78 -27.36 -66.91
C THR A 398 -16.90 -26.20 -65.91
N ALA A 399 -18.10 -25.88 -65.42
CA ALA A 399 -18.28 -24.87 -64.37
C ALA A 399 -17.71 -25.31 -63.00
N TYR A 400 -17.41 -26.60 -62.83
CA TYR A 400 -16.96 -27.21 -61.57
C TYR A 400 -15.51 -27.74 -61.63
N THR A 401 -14.72 -27.34 -62.63
CA THR A 401 -13.29 -27.73 -62.75
C THR A 401 -12.35 -26.73 -62.03
N PRO A 402 -11.11 -27.14 -61.67
CA PRO A 402 -10.29 -26.50 -60.63
C PRO A 402 -9.64 -25.16 -61.01
N ARG A 403 -10.13 -24.46 -62.05
CA ARG A 403 -9.80 -23.03 -62.27
C ARG A 403 -10.48 -22.12 -61.25
N TYR A 404 -11.56 -22.59 -60.64
CA TYR A 404 -12.09 -22.07 -59.39
C TYR A 404 -11.91 -23.18 -58.36
N THR A 405 -11.29 -22.89 -57.21
CA THR A 405 -11.23 -23.78 -56.05
C THR A 405 -12.36 -23.41 -55.11
N PRO A 406 -13.61 -23.86 -55.35
CA PRO A 406 -14.74 -23.55 -54.47
C PRO A 406 -14.50 -24.10 -53.06
N GLU A 407 -13.70 -25.15 -52.92
CA GLU A 407 -13.24 -25.69 -51.63
C GLU A 407 -12.49 -24.64 -50.79
N ALA A 408 -11.69 -23.77 -51.41
CA ALA A 408 -10.96 -22.72 -50.70
C ALA A 408 -11.92 -21.63 -50.22
N SER A 409 -12.83 -21.16 -51.08
CA SER A 409 -13.86 -20.17 -50.71
C SER A 409 -14.78 -20.69 -49.61
N LEU A 410 -15.28 -21.92 -49.74
CA LEU A 410 -16.15 -22.54 -48.74
C LEU A 410 -15.41 -22.78 -47.42
N ARG A 411 -14.12 -23.11 -47.48
CA ARG A 411 -13.28 -23.25 -46.29
C ARG A 411 -13.04 -21.90 -45.63
N ASP A 412 -12.83 -20.84 -46.39
CA ASP A 412 -12.68 -19.49 -45.88
C ASP A 412 -13.98 -19.01 -45.23
N ASP A 413 -15.13 -19.22 -45.88
CA ASP A 413 -16.46 -18.90 -45.34
C ASP A 413 -16.74 -19.69 -44.06
N LEU A 414 -16.42 -21.00 -44.02
CA LEU A 414 -16.54 -21.84 -42.82
C LEU A 414 -15.60 -21.36 -41.70
N THR A 415 -14.37 -20.99 -42.04
CA THR A 415 -13.40 -20.49 -41.07
C THR A 415 -13.83 -19.13 -40.51
N GLN A 416 -14.42 -18.28 -41.35
CA GLN A 416 -15.00 -16.99 -40.95
C GLN A 416 -16.20 -17.19 -40.04
N ALA A 417 -17.11 -18.12 -40.36
CA ALA A 417 -18.26 -18.46 -39.52
C ALA A 417 -17.82 -18.98 -38.14
N LEU A 418 -16.85 -19.91 -38.09
CA LEU A 418 -16.33 -20.44 -36.83
C LEU A 418 -15.64 -19.37 -35.97
N ARG A 419 -14.88 -18.46 -36.60
CA ARG A 419 -14.26 -17.33 -35.88
C ARG A 419 -15.30 -16.38 -35.31
N ALA A 420 -16.28 -15.98 -36.11
CA ALA A 420 -17.37 -15.12 -35.65
C ALA A 420 -18.12 -15.77 -34.47
N ASP A 421 -18.42 -17.06 -34.54
CA ASP A 421 -19.09 -17.80 -33.45
C ASP A 421 -18.27 -17.83 -32.15
N THR A 422 -16.96 -18.07 -32.25
CA THR A 422 -16.07 -18.03 -31.06
C THR A 422 -16.03 -16.64 -30.42
N ILE A 423 -15.94 -15.58 -31.23
CA ILE A 423 -15.93 -14.19 -30.75
C ILE A 423 -17.28 -13.86 -30.09
N ILE A 424 -18.40 -14.26 -30.70
CA ILE A 424 -19.74 -14.08 -30.12
C ILE A 424 -19.86 -14.79 -28.78
N SER A 425 -19.37 -16.03 -28.66
CA SER A 425 -19.41 -16.79 -27.39
C SER A 425 -18.55 -16.16 -26.29
N GLU A 426 -17.38 -15.63 -26.63
CA GLU A 426 -16.53 -14.87 -25.70
C GLU A 426 -17.21 -13.57 -25.25
N ILE A 427 -17.79 -12.80 -26.18
CA ILE A 427 -18.57 -11.61 -25.86
C ILE A 427 -19.74 -11.98 -24.95
N ASP A 428 -20.47 -13.06 -25.23
CA ASP A 428 -21.59 -13.48 -24.40
C ASP A 428 -21.18 -13.88 -22.98
N LYS A 429 -20.04 -14.57 -22.80
CA LYS A 429 -19.50 -14.85 -21.47
C LYS A 429 -19.19 -13.56 -20.71
N THR A 430 -18.55 -12.59 -21.35
CA THR A 430 -18.24 -11.30 -20.72
C THR A 430 -19.49 -10.50 -20.35
N LEU A 431 -20.54 -10.53 -21.19
CA LEU A 431 -21.83 -9.89 -20.88
C LEU A 431 -22.57 -10.60 -19.73
N LEU A 432 -22.41 -11.92 -19.59
CA LEU A 432 -23.05 -12.72 -18.54
C LEU A 432 -22.39 -12.49 -17.17
N GLU A 433 -21.07 -12.33 -17.13
CA GLU A 433 -20.32 -11.93 -15.93
C GLU A 433 -20.75 -10.54 -15.43
N VAL A 434 -21.03 -9.61 -16.33
CA VAL A 434 -21.52 -8.25 -16.00
C VAL A 434 -22.97 -8.25 -15.49
N ARG A 435 -23.83 -9.15 -15.99
CA ARG A 435 -25.23 -9.27 -15.55
C ARG A 435 -25.41 -9.87 -14.15
N GLN A 436 -24.35 -10.42 -13.54
CA GLN A 436 -24.38 -10.96 -12.17
C GLN A 436 -24.13 -9.92 -11.06
N LEU A 437 -24.08 -8.62 -11.38
CA LEU A 437 -24.12 -7.55 -10.37
C LEU A 437 -25.57 -7.38 -9.84
N SER A 438 -25.78 -7.69 -8.56
CA SER A 438 -27.07 -7.66 -7.84
C SER A 438 -27.78 -6.30 -7.88
N ASP A 439 -29.12 -6.28 -7.75
CA ASP A 439 -29.91 -5.03 -7.64
C ASP A 439 -29.52 -4.17 -6.42
N ASP A 440 -28.90 -4.76 -5.40
CA ASP A 440 -28.26 -4.06 -4.27
C ASP A 440 -27.11 -3.15 -4.71
N ASN A 441 -26.29 -3.59 -5.67
CA ASN A 441 -25.16 -2.79 -6.16
C ASN A 441 -25.63 -1.55 -6.94
N LYS A 442 -26.76 -1.63 -7.65
CA LYS A 442 -27.35 -0.46 -8.34
C LYS A 442 -27.85 0.59 -7.35
N GLN A 443 -28.44 0.16 -6.23
CA GLN A 443 -28.88 1.08 -5.17
C GLN A 443 -27.68 1.71 -4.47
N GLN A 444 -26.63 0.93 -4.17
CA GLN A 444 -25.39 1.45 -3.60
C GLN A 444 -24.70 2.46 -4.52
N LEU A 445 -24.66 2.22 -5.83
CA LEU A 445 -24.03 3.12 -6.79
C LEU A 445 -24.78 4.47 -6.88
N LYS A 446 -26.11 4.45 -6.82
CA LYS A 446 -26.93 5.68 -6.74
C LYS A 446 -26.65 6.47 -5.46
N GLN A 447 -26.57 5.78 -4.32
CA GLN A 447 -26.24 6.42 -3.04
C GLN A 447 -24.84 7.07 -3.06
N LEU A 448 -23.85 6.40 -3.66
CA LEU A 448 -22.50 6.93 -3.80
C LEU A 448 -22.44 8.15 -4.72
N HIS A 449 -23.22 8.19 -5.80
CA HIS A 449 -23.33 9.39 -6.65
C HIS A 449 -24.01 10.57 -5.93
N ASP A 450 -25.06 10.31 -5.16
CA ASP A 450 -25.71 11.35 -4.34
C ASP A 450 -24.75 11.88 -3.26
N GLN A 451 -23.96 10.98 -2.65
CA GLN A 451 -22.91 11.35 -1.70
C GLN A 451 -21.81 12.19 -2.37
N GLN A 452 -21.36 11.79 -3.57
CA GLN A 452 -20.37 12.54 -4.35
C GLN A 452 -20.84 13.97 -4.64
N ALA A 453 -22.10 14.16 -5.05
CA ALA A 453 -22.66 15.47 -5.35
C ALA A 453 -22.69 16.38 -4.10
N ARG A 454 -23.08 15.83 -2.95
CA ARG A 454 -23.08 16.56 -1.66
C ARG A 454 -21.66 16.97 -1.24
N GLN A 455 -20.71 16.03 -1.29
CA GLN A 455 -19.31 16.30 -0.96
C GLN A 455 -18.72 17.40 -1.86
N GLN A 456 -19.07 17.44 -3.16
CA GLN A 456 -18.65 18.50 -4.07
C GLN A 456 -19.25 19.87 -3.73
N GLU A 457 -20.52 19.91 -3.34
CA GLU A 457 -21.19 21.15 -2.92
C GLU A 457 -20.57 21.70 -1.63
N ASP A 458 -20.26 20.84 -0.66
CA ASP A 458 -19.65 21.23 0.61
C ASP A 458 -18.21 21.71 0.42
N ILE A 459 -17.43 21.07 -0.47
CA ILE A 459 -16.10 21.57 -0.86
C ILE A 459 -16.20 22.97 -1.49
N PHE A 460 -17.21 23.23 -2.31
CA PHE A 460 -17.39 24.54 -2.92
C PHE A 460 -17.67 25.62 -1.86
N LYS A 461 -18.55 25.33 -0.89
CA LYS A 461 -18.85 26.23 0.24
C LYS A 461 -17.61 26.53 1.07
N LEU A 462 -16.83 25.49 1.42
CA LEU A 462 -15.59 25.66 2.19
C LEU A 462 -14.52 26.45 1.41
N LYS A 463 -14.45 26.31 0.09
CA LYS A 463 -13.53 27.11 -0.76
C LYS A 463 -13.93 28.59 -0.81
N ASP A 464 -15.21 28.89 -0.82
CA ASP A 464 -15.69 30.27 -0.69
C ASP A 464 -15.36 30.84 0.70
N GLU A 465 -15.55 30.07 1.77
CA GLU A 465 -15.14 30.45 3.14
C GLU A 465 -13.63 30.69 3.24
N GLU A 466 -12.79 29.83 2.64
CA GLU A 466 -11.34 29.98 2.61
C GLU A 466 -10.94 31.29 1.91
N ARG A 467 -11.61 31.62 0.80
CA ARG A 467 -11.38 32.87 0.06
C ARG A 467 -11.73 34.10 0.89
N ASP A 468 -12.82 34.06 1.65
CA ASP A 468 -13.21 35.14 2.56
C ASP A 468 -12.19 35.33 3.70
N VAL A 469 -11.69 34.23 4.27
CA VAL A 469 -10.64 34.26 5.29
C VAL A 469 -9.34 34.84 4.72
N LEU A 470 -8.94 34.44 3.51
CA LEU A 470 -7.77 35.00 2.82
C LEU A 470 -7.90 36.51 2.57
N HIS A 471 -9.09 36.98 2.18
CA HIS A 471 -9.34 38.40 2.00
C HIS A 471 -9.20 39.17 3.33
N LYS A 472 -9.76 38.64 4.44
CA LYS A 472 -9.60 39.23 5.78
C LYS A 472 -8.14 39.26 6.24
N LEU A 473 -7.38 38.19 5.99
CA LEU A 473 -5.95 38.12 6.29
C LEU A 473 -5.16 39.19 5.52
N SER A 474 -5.45 39.38 4.24
CA SER A 474 -4.78 40.40 3.42
C SER A 474 -5.00 41.82 3.94
N ILE A 475 -6.21 42.12 4.44
CA ILE A 475 -6.51 43.41 5.08
C ILE A 475 -5.64 43.59 6.33
N ILE A 476 -5.62 42.59 7.22
CA ILE A 476 -4.85 42.66 8.47
C ILE A 476 -3.34 42.77 8.20
N GLU A 477 -2.81 42.05 7.21
CA GLU A 477 -1.39 42.15 6.81
C GLU A 477 -1.04 43.55 6.29
N ARG A 478 -1.96 44.19 5.57
CA ARG A 478 -1.78 45.56 5.09
C ARG A 478 -1.75 46.58 6.23
N ASP A 479 -2.53 46.34 7.28
CA ASP A 479 -2.61 47.21 8.46
C ASP A 479 -1.46 46.97 9.46
N LEU A 480 -0.93 45.75 9.52
CA LEU A 480 0.20 45.38 10.39
C LEU A 480 1.50 46.10 10.01
N LYS A 481 1.82 46.17 8.71
CA LYS A 481 3.08 46.74 8.21
C LYS A 481 3.32 48.20 8.66
N PRO A 482 2.39 49.16 8.46
CA PRO A 482 2.58 50.53 8.94
C PRO A 482 2.62 50.61 10.47
N LEU A 483 1.94 49.72 11.17
CA LEU A 483 1.94 49.66 12.64
C LEU A 483 3.29 49.18 13.19
N GLU A 484 3.91 48.18 12.54
CA GLU A 484 5.26 47.69 12.88
C GLU A 484 6.33 48.77 12.63
N GLU A 485 6.23 49.50 11.51
CA GLU A 485 7.09 50.65 11.21
C GLU A 485 6.96 51.73 12.29
N ARG A 486 5.72 52.06 12.70
CA ARG A 486 5.42 53.01 13.79
C ARG A 486 6.02 52.58 15.13
N ILE A 487 5.91 51.29 15.48
CA ILE A 487 6.50 50.73 16.71
C ILE A 487 8.03 50.80 16.65
N SER A 488 8.64 50.52 15.50
CA SER A 488 10.09 50.63 15.29
C SER A 488 10.59 52.05 15.51
N GLU A 489 9.90 53.05 14.96
CA GLU A 489 10.21 54.47 15.17
C GLU A 489 10.08 54.89 16.64
N LEU A 490 8.99 54.50 17.31
CA LEU A 490 8.76 54.79 18.73
C LEU A 490 9.81 54.12 19.62
N ARG A 491 10.23 52.88 19.31
CA ARG A 491 11.33 52.19 20.01
C ARG A 491 12.69 52.87 19.77
N LYS A 492 12.93 53.39 18.57
CA LYS A 492 14.15 54.15 18.26
C LYS A 492 14.22 55.44 19.07
N GLN A 493 13.09 56.12 19.27
CA GLN A 493 12.99 57.29 20.13
C GLN A 493 13.12 56.94 21.62
N ALA A 494 12.58 55.80 22.05
CA ALA A 494 12.72 55.27 23.40
C ALA A 494 14.17 54.89 23.80
N ARG A 495 15.00 54.50 22.83
CA ARG A 495 16.42 54.13 23.02
C ARG A 495 17.37 55.28 23.39
N GLN A 496 16.87 56.50 23.60
CA GLN A 496 17.68 57.66 23.96
C GLN A 496 18.02 57.78 25.47
N SER A 497 17.58 56.85 26.32
CA SER A 497 18.03 56.74 27.72
C SER A 497 19.38 56.00 27.83
N GLU A 498 20.37 56.65 28.44
CA GLU A 498 21.77 56.19 28.53
C GLU A 498 21.92 54.87 29.33
N GLN A 499 21.11 54.68 30.39
CA GLN A 499 21.10 53.45 31.20
C GLN A 499 20.41 52.26 30.51
N GLY A 500 19.35 52.51 29.72
CA GLY A 500 18.67 51.46 28.95
C GLY A 500 19.54 50.93 27.82
N ARG A 501 20.38 51.79 27.21
CA ARG A 501 21.29 51.43 26.12
C ARG A 501 22.30 50.35 26.51
N ALA A 502 22.99 50.52 27.64
CA ALA A 502 24.01 49.56 28.10
C ALA A 502 23.41 48.16 28.40
N ARG A 503 22.21 48.13 28.99
CA ARG A 503 21.52 46.89 29.35
C ARG A 503 20.99 46.15 28.12
N ILE A 504 20.44 46.89 27.15
CA ILE A 504 20.02 46.35 25.84
C ILE A 504 21.23 45.83 25.06
N GLU A 505 22.35 46.55 25.06
CA GLU A 505 23.58 46.13 24.38
C GLU A 505 24.15 44.84 24.98
N LEU A 506 24.10 44.69 26.32
CA LEU A 506 24.49 43.45 26.99
C LEU A 506 23.57 42.28 26.59
N LEU A 507 22.25 42.48 26.57
CA LEU A 507 21.30 41.47 26.13
C LEU A 507 21.51 41.07 24.65
N ASP A 508 21.83 42.03 23.78
CA ASP A 508 22.17 41.77 22.37
C ASP A 508 23.49 41.01 22.22
N LYS A 509 24.48 41.25 23.09
CA LYS A 509 25.71 40.45 23.14
C LYS A 509 25.43 39.03 23.62
N MET A 510 24.59 38.86 24.65
CA MET A 510 24.19 37.55 25.16
C MET A 510 23.41 36.74 24.12
N GLN A 511 22.49 37.37 23.38
CA GLN A 511 21.76 36.70 22.29
C GLN A 511 22.69 36.24 21.16
N ARG A 512 23.65 37.09 20.76
CA ARG A 512 24.67 36.71 19.76
C ARG A 512 25.56 35.57 20.25
N LEU A 513 25.98 35.61 21.51
CA LEU A 513 26.78 34.56 22.12
C LEU A 513 25.98 33.25 22.20
N LEU A 514 24.72 33.27 22.61
CA LEU A 514 23.87 32.07 22.65
C LEU A 514 23.61 31.50 21.26
N ALA A 515 23.41 32.35 20.24
CA ALA A 515 23.27 31.89 18.86
C ALA A 515 24.55 31.19 18.36
N ALA A 516 25.72 31.78 18.61
CA ALA A 516 27.01 31.17 18.27
C ALA A 516 27.27 29.88 19.07
N TYR A 517 26.93 29.87 20.36
CA TYR A 517 27.00 28.69 21.22
C TYR A 517 26.10 27.57 20.70
N LYS A 518 24.85 27.88 20.32
CA LYS A 518 23.90 26.92 19.74
C LYS A 518 24.48 26.29 18.48
N GLN A 519 25.00 27.11 17.56
CA GLN A 519 25.59 26.60 16.32
C GLN A 519 26.78 25.67 16.59
N LYS A 520 27.69 26.08 17.48
CA LYS A 520 28.84 25.26 17.86
C LYS A 520 28.43 23.97 18.58
N LEU A 521 27.43 24.03 19.46
CA LEU A 521 26.87 22.85 20.13
C LEU A 521 26.25 21.89 19.12
N LYS A 522 25.49 22.41 18.15
CA LYS A 522 24.89 21.62 17.08
C LYS A 522 25.96 20.92 16.22
N GLU A 523 27.01 21.62 15.83
CA GLU A 523 28.14 21.03 15.08
C GLU A 523 28.85 19.93 15.89
N GLN A 524 29.11 20.18 17.18
CA GLN A 524 29.74 19.20 18.07
C GLN A 524 28.87 17.96 18.29
N GLN A 525 27.58 18.15 18.57
CA GLN A 525 26.64 17.05 18.80
C GLN A 525 26.39 16.24 17.53
N ARG A 526 26.31 16.89 16.36
CA ARG A 526 26.23 16.20 15.06
C ARG A 526 27.46 15.32 14.83
N GLY A 527 28.66 15.87 15.02
CA GLY A 527 29.90 15.10 14.84
C GLY A 527 30.03 13.93 15.84
N ALA A 528 29.62 14.14 17.10
CA ALA A 528 29.59 13.07 18.10
C ALA A 528 28.57 11.98 17.74
N LEU A 529 27.36 12.36 17.35
CA LEU A 529 26.31 11.43 16.94
C LEU A 529 26.73 10.61 15.72
N GLU A 530 27.27 11.24 14.67
CA GLU A 530 27.75 10.56 13.46
C GLU A 530 28.85 9.54 13.79
N LYS A 531 29.78 9.92 14.67
CA LYS A 531 30.85 9.04 15.12
C LYS A 531 30.31 7.82 15.88
N PHE A 532 29.48 8.04 16.90
CA PHE A 532 28.92 6.95 17.70
C PHE A 532 27.99 6.08 16.86
N PHE A 533 27.21 6.68 15.97
CA PHE A 533 26.31 5.95 15.08
C PHE A 533 27.06 4.97 14.19
N ASN A 534 28.11 5.43 13.48
CA ASN A 534 28.91 4.54 12.62
C ASN A 534 29.62 3.45 13.43
N GLN A 535 30.12 3.77 14.62
CA GLN A 535 30.73 2.79 15.51
C GLN A 535 29.74 1.69 15.92
N HIS A 536 28.55 2.08 16.37
CA HIS A 536 27.51 1.16 16.85
C HIS A 536 26.88 0.37 15.71
N LEU A 537 26.65 1.02 14.57
CA LEU A 537 26.12 0.39 13.36
C LEU A 537 27.08 -0.69 12.84
N GLY A 538 28.38 -0.37 12.75
CA GLY A 538 29.41 -1.34 12.36
C GLY A 538 29.49 -2.52 13.33
N SER A 539 29.34 -2.27 14.63
CA SER A 539 29.30 -3.32 15.66
C SER A 539 28.07 -4.24 15.56
N LEU A 540 26.97 -3.80 14.95
CA LEU A 540 25.74 -4.61 14.81
C LEU A 540 25.62 -5.31 13.46
N LEU A 541 26.08 -4.67 12.37
CA LEU A 541 25.86 -5.12 11.00
C LEU A 541 26.94 -6.02 10.39
N ASP A 542 28.05 -6.30 11.11
CA ASP A 542 29.23 -7.20 10.89
C ASP A 542 29.50 -7.91 9.53
N SER A 543 28.51 -8.20 8.68
CA SER A 543 28.61 -9.03 7.46
C SER A 543 28.14 -8.35 6.17
N ASN A 544 27.42 -7.23 6.22
CA ASN A 544 26.83 -6.63 5.02
C ASN A 544 27.54 -5.32 4.63
N HIS A 545 28.30 -5.32 3.53
CA HIS A 545 28.96 -4.13 2.97
C HIS A 545 27.98 -3.13 2.32
N LEU A 546 26.68 -3.38 2.45
CA LEU A 546 25.62 -2.57 1.88
C LEU A 546 25.57 -1.18 2.51
N ILE A 547 26.00 -1.02 3.76
CA ILE A 547 26.23 0.28 4.40
C ILE A 547 27.65 0.28 4.97
N ALA A 548 28.53 1.13 4.44
CA ALA A 548 29.89 1.28 4.94
C ALA A 548 30.01 2.48 5.89
N GLU A 549 29.34 3.58 5.57
CA GLU A 549 29.37 4.81 6.34
C GLU A 549 28.00 5.48 6.27
N THR A 550 27.61 6.16 7.34
CA THR A 550 26.45 7.05 7.34
C THR A 550 26.92 8.46 7.69
N LYS A 551 26.51 9.44 6.89
CA LYS A 551 26.76 10.86 7.14
C LYS A 551 25.51 11.53 7.65
N ILE A 552 25.68 12.43 8.60
CA ILE A 552 24.61 13.23 9.18
C ILE A 552 24.79 14.67 8.73
N ASP A 553 23.82 15.21 7.99
CA ASP A 553 23.90 16.59 7.51
C ASP A 553 23.53 17.64 8.58
N GLU A 554 23.53 18.91 8.19
CA GLU A 554 23.19 20.04 9.07
C GLU A 554 21.74 20.00 9.59
N PHE A 555 20.87 19.24 8.96
CA PHE A 555 19.48 19.02 9.37
C PHE A 555 19.31 17.69 10.12
N PHE A 556 20.40 17.03 10.53
CA PHE A 556 20.37 15.70 11.14
C PHE A 556 19.76 14.60 10.24
N GLN A 557 19.72 14.81 8.93
CA GLN A 557 19.28 13.76 7.99
C GLN A 557 20.38 12.71 7.83
N LEU A 558 19.96 11.44 7.81
CA LEU A 558 20.85 10.29 7.67
C LEU A 558 21.05 9.96 6.19
N HIS A 559 22.30 10.03 5.74
CA HIS A 559 22.72 9.66 4.38
C HIS A 559 23.58 8.41 4.44
N TYR A 560 22.98 7.27 4.11
CA TYR A 560 23.66 5.97 4.09
C TYR A 560 24.49 5.80 2.81
N LEU A 561 25.75 5.40 2.95
CA LEU A 561 26.71 5.25 1.87
C LEU A 561 27.28 3.83 1.85
N ASP A 562 27.48 3.28 0.65
CA ASP A 562 28.16 2.00 0.46
C ASP A 562 29.70 2.15 0.49
N VAL A 563 30.42 1.04 0.33
CA VAL A 563 31.90 1.01 0.29
C VAL A 563 32.52 1.83 -0.84
N THR A 564 31.76 2.16 -1.89
CA THR A 564 32.20 3.01 -3.01
C THR A 564 31.85 4.48 -2.81
N GLY A 565 31.11 4.81 -1.74
CA GLY A 565 30.61 6.14 -1.44
C GLY A 565 29.30 6.49 -2.16
N ALA A 566 28.62 5.52 -2.78
CA ALA A 566 27.34 5.73 -3.45
C ALA A 566 26.18 5.73 -2.44
N PRO A 567 25.12 6.53 -2.68
CA PRO A 567 23.98 6.61 -1.77
C PRO A 567 23.16 5.32 -1.79
N VAL A 568 22.79 4.84 -0.60
CA VAL A 568 22.01 3.62 -0.40
C VAL A 568 20.61 4.00 0.02
N ALA A 569 19.62 3.67 -0.82
CA ALA A 569 18.23 3.97 -0.52
C ALA A 569 17.72 3.05 0.60
N MET A 570 17.10 3.62 1.64
CA MET A 570 16.57 2.82 2.77
C MET A 570 15.49 1.82 2.37
N SER A 571 14.81 2.06 1.24
CA SER A 571 13.87 1.11 0.63
C SER A 571 14.52 -0.20 0.18
N SER A 572 15.83 -0.20 -0.10
CA SER A 572 16.60 -1.38 -0.52
C SER A 572 17.10 -2.24 0.65
N ILE A 573 16.94 -1.76 1.88
CA ILE A 573 17.41 -2.42 3.11
C ILE A 573 16.25 -3.21 3.74
N SER A 574 16.53 -4.42 4.22
CA SER A 574 15.54 -5.30 4.87
C SER A 574 14.98 -4.68 6.17
N ALA A 575 13.79 -5.12 6.58
CA ALA A 575 13.15 -4.65 7.81
C ALA A 575 14.04 -4.86 9.06
N GLY A 576 14.71 -6.01 9.17
CA GLY A 576 15.64 -6.28 10.28
C GLY A 576 16.85 -5.34 10.28
N MET A 577 17.41 -5.01 9.11
CA MET A 577 18.52 -4.04 9.04
C MET A 577 18.07 -2.61 9.37
N LYS A 578 16.85 -2.21 9.00
CA LYS A 578 16.24 -0.94 9.44
C LYS A 578 16.13 -0.87 10.96
N GLN A 579 15.71 -1.96 11.59
CA GLN A 579 15.62 -2.07 13.05
C GLN A 579 17.00 -1.99 13.73
N LEU A 580 18.03 -2.64 13.17
CA LEU A 580 19.40 -2.53 13.67
C LEU A 580 19.96 -1.11 13.52
N ALA A 581 19.70 -0.45 12.39
CA ALA A 581 20.08 0.95 12.20
C ALA A 581 19.36 1.87 13.18
N ALA A 582 18.06 1.68 13.41
CA ALA A 582 17.31 2.43 14.42
C ALA A 582 17.89 2.19 15.83
N THR A 583 18.22 0.95 16.17
CA THR A 583 18.84 0.58 17.45
C THR A 583 20.20 1.25 17.63
N ALA A 584 21.04 1.24 16.59
CA ALA A 584 22.34 1.94 16.59
C ALA A 584 22.16 3.46 16.77
N LEU A 585 21.10 4.04 16.19
CA LEU A 585 20.78 5.46 16.34
C LEU A 585 20.38 5.80 17.77
N LEU A 586 19.51 5.00 18.37
CA LEU A 586 19.12 5.16 19.77
C LEU A 586 20.32 5.03 20.70
N TRP A 587 21.20 4.06 20.43
CA TRP A 587 22.43 3.88 21.19
C TRP A 587 23.37 5.09 21.07
N ALA A 588 23.56 5.60 19.84
CA ALA A 588 24.41 6.75 19.57
C ALA A 588 23.85 8.05 20.18
N LEU A 589 22.53 8.25 20.12
CA LEU A 589 21.85 9.36 20.77
C LEU A 589 22.08 9.33 22.28
N LYS A 590 21.90 8.16 22.92
CA LYS A 590 22.15 8.01 24.35
C LYS A 590 23.60 8.37 24.73
N ASP A 591 24.58 7.89 23.97
CA ASP A 591 26.00 8.18 24.25
C ASP A 591 26.35 9.66 23.99
N ALA A 592 25.75 10.29 22.97
CA ALA A 592 25.92 11.72 22.69
C ALA A 592 25.24 12.64 23.74
N CYS A 593 24.09 12.22 24.29
CA CYS A 593 23.34 12.97 25.29
C CYS A 593 23.97 12.96 26.68
N GLY A 594 24.80 11.96 26.99
CA GLY A 594 25.49 11.81 28.28
C GLY A 594 24.56 11.54 29.48
N ARG A 595 23.28 11.25 29.25
CA ARG A 595 22.31 10.91 30.31
C ARG A 595 22.27 9.40 30.54
N GLN A 596 22.20 9.00 31.81
CA GLN A 596 22.10 7.60 32.21
C GLN A 596 20.68 7.29 32.68
N LEU A 597 19.79 7.07 31.71
CA LEU A 597 18.41 6.66 31.91
C LEU A 597 18.29 5.14 31.75
N PRO A 598 17.33 4.49 32.44
CA PRO A 598 17.04 3.08 32.21
C PRO A 598 16.43 2.89 30.81
N VAL A 599 16.62 1.70 30.24
CA VAL A 599 16.09 1.35 28.92
C VAL A 599 15.16 0.14 29.07
N ILE A 600 13.98 0.20 28.45
CA ILE A 600 12.98 -0.89 28.44
C ILE A 600 12.66 -1.21 26.99
N ILE A 601 12.82 -2.48 26.61
CA ILE A 601 12.69 -2.93 25.23
C ILE A 601 11.71 -4.11 25.18
N ASP A 602 10.56 -3.90 24.53
CA ASP A 602 9.64 -4.98 24.14
C ASP A 602 10.12 -5.63 22.84
N THR A 603 9.81 -6.92 22.66
CA THR A 603 10.12 -7.72 21.45
C THR A 603 11.56 -7.52 20.91
N PRO A 604 12.59 -7.66 21.78
CA PRO A 604 13.94 -7.17 21.51
C PRO A 604 14.59 -7.73 20.24
N LEU A 605 14.21 -8.95 19.82
CA LEU A 605 14.90 -9.70 18.77
C LEU A 605 14.04 -10.00 17.53
N GLY A 606 12.79 -9.54 17.50
CA GLY A 606 11.86 -9.77 16.39
C GLY A 606 12.43 -9.34 15.04
N ARG A 607 12.11 -10.08 13.96
CA ARG A 607 12.42 -9.76 12.54
C ARG A 607 13.91 -9.60 12.18
N ILE A 608 14.81 -9.94 13.09
CA ILE A 608 16.27 -9.90 12.91
C ILE A 608 16.80 -11.33 12.70
N ASP A 609 17.80 -11.50 11.86
CA ASP A 609 18.42 -12.79 11.61
C ASP A 609 19.32 -13.25 12.77
N LYS A 610 19.72 -14.52 12.75
CA LYS A 610 20.44 -15.14 13.85
C LYS A 610 21.77 -14.45 14.18
N GLN A 611 22.55 -14.06 13.17
CA GLN A 611 23.86 -13.46 13.37
C GLN A 611 23.74 -12.06 14.01
N HIS A 612 22.80 -11.25 13.53
CA HIS A 612 22.59 -9.93 14.11
C HIS A 612 21.92 -9.98 15.50
N GLN A 613 21.08 -10.99 15.77
CA GLN A 613 20.57 -11.26 17.12
C GLN A 613 21.71 -11.51 18.11
N ASP A 614 22.70 -12.33 17.73
CA ASP A 614 23.86 -12.61 18.60
C ASP A 614 24.69 -11.34 18.88
N ASN A 615 24.80 -10.44 17.90
CA ASN A 615 25.45 -9.13 18.10
C ASN A 615 24.68 -8.23 19.07
N LEU A 616 23.34 -8.19 19.00
CA LEU A 616 22.52 -7.42 19.95
C LEU A 616 22.68 -7.95 21.39
N LEU A 617 22.63 -9.28 21.54
CA LEU A 617 22.75 -9.95 22.84
C LEU A 617 24.13 -9.74 23.48
N SER A 618 25.19 -9.85 22.69
CA SER A 618 26.56 -9.77 23.22
C SER A 618 27.12 -8.36 23.32
N ARG A 619 26.69 -7.43 22.45
CA ARG A 619 27.31 -6.10 22.32
C ARG A 619 26.40 -4.96 22.79
N TYR A 620 25.11 -4.98 22.43
CA TYR A 620 24.20 -3.86 22.69
C TYR A 620 23.55 -3.93 24.08
N TYR A 621 22.72 -4.94 24.39
CA TYR A 621 21.95 -4.95 25.64
C TYR A 621 22.82 -4.86 26.91
N PRO A 622 24.01 -5.49 26.98
CA PRO A 622 24.88 -5.34 28.15
C PRO A 622 25.41 -3.91 28.36
N THR A 623 25.42 -3.07 27.32
CA THR A 623 26.04 -1.73 27.37
C THR A 623 25.06 -0.58 27.09
N ALA A 624 23.81 -0.89 26.73
CA ALA A 624 22.80 0.08 26.33
C ALA A 624 22.50 1.10 27.46
N ALA A 625 22.40 0.65 28.72
CA ALA A 625 22.12 1.51 29.86
C ALA A 625 22.65 0.92 31.18
N LYS A 626 22.61 1.71 32.27
CA LYS A 626 22.87 1.22 33.63
C LYS A 626 21.88 0.17 34.10
N GLN A 627 20.66 0.19 33.56
CA GLN A 627 19.64 -0.82 33.77
C GLN A 627 18.90 -1.02 32.46
N VAL A 628 18.82 -2.26 32.01
CA VAL A 628 18.10 -2.67 30.81
C VAL A 628 17.03 -3.66 31.22
N ILE A 629 15.78 -3.40 30.86
CA ILE A 629 14.65 -4.31 31.10
C ILE A 629 14.20 -4.85 29.74
N LEU A 630 14.42 -6.14 29.50
CA LEU A 630 14.04 -6.81 28.26
C LEU A 630 12.71 -7.54 28.47
N LEU A 631 11.79 -7.42 27.51
CA LEU A 631 10.51 -8.12 27.53
C LEU A 631 10.42 -9.15 26.38
N PRO A 632 11.25 -10.22 26.38
CA PRO A 632 11.24 -11.19 25.29
C PRO A 632 10.05 -12.15 25.35
N THR A 633 9.67 -12.66 24.18
CA THR A 633 8.87 -13.87 24.07
C THR A 633 9.71 -15.14 24.20
N ASP A 634 9.06 -16.28 24.48
CA ASP A 634 9.70 -17.59 24.55
C ASP A 634 10.42 -17.97 23.25
N SER A 635 9.88 -17.53 22.10
CA SER A 635 10.51 -17.72 20.78
C SER A 635 11.70 -16.80 20.52
N GLU A 636 11.73 -15.63 21.16
CA GLU A 636 12.81 -14.66 20.98
C GLU A 636 14.03 -15.02 21.81
N LEU A 637 13.84 -15.39 23.09
CA LEU A 637 14.92 -15.77 24.00
C LEU A 637 14.89 -17.27 24.29
N ASP A 638 15.33 -18.07 23.31
CA ASP A 638 15.56 -19.51 23.49
C ASP A 638 16.73 -19.80 24.44
N GLU A 639 16.90 -21.06 24.84
CA GLU A 639 17.94 -21.50 25.78
C GLU A 639 19.36 -21.09 25.33
N ARG A 640 19.63 -21.12 24.02
CA ARG A 640 20.94 -20.73 23.48
C ARG A 640 21.17 -19.23 23.67
N LYS A 641 20.18 -18.40 23.35
CA LYS A 641 20.26 -16.94 23.46
C LYS A 641 20.26 -16.49 24.91
N HIS A 642 19.51 -17.17 25.78
CA HIS A 642 19.53 -16.95 27.22
C HIS A 642 20.94 -17.12 27.79
N ARG A 643 21.64 -18.21 27.44
CA ARG A 643 23.05 -18.43 27.85
C ARG A 643 24.02 -17.32 27.42
N LEU A 644 23.74 -16.61 26.31
CA LEU A 644 24.57 -15.47 25.89
C LEU A 644 24.36 -14.23 26.79
N LEU A 645 23.15 -14.07 27.34
CA LEU A 645 22.80 -12.96 28.22
C LEU A 645 22.98 -13.28 29.71
N GLU A 646 22.98 -14.56 30.10
CA GLU A 646 23.05 -15.04 31.48
C GLU A 646 24.06 -14.27 32.37
N PRO A 647 25.30 -13.97 31.93
CA PRO A 647 26.26 -13.24 32.77
C PRO A 647 25.82 -11.82 33.14
N TYR A 648 24.91 -11.23 32.38
CA TYR A 648 24.45 -9.85 32.53
C TYR A 648 23.06 -9.76 33.17
N ILE A 649 22.33 -10.88 33.28
CA ILE A 649 21.00 -10.95 33.87
C ILE A 649 21.13 -11.07 35.39
N TYR A 650 20.75 -10.03 36.14
CA TYR A 650 20.68 -10.14 37.60
C TYR A 650 19.28 -10.53 38.09
N ARG A 651 18.24 -10.42 37.24
CA ARG A 651 16.87 -10.73 37.64
C ARG A 651 16.00 -11.18 36.48
N GLU A 652 15.13 -12.15 36.76
CA GLU A 652 14.23 -12.71 35.77
C GLU A 652 12.81 -12.87 36.34
N PHE A 653 11.81 -12.45 35.57
CA PHE A 653 10.39 -12.58 35.88
C PHE A 653 9.70 -13.34 34.76
N HIS A 654 8.84 -14.29 35.11
CA HIS A 654 7.98 -15.00 34.17
C HIS A 654 6.54 -14.54 34.37
N LEU A 655 5.93 -14.07 33.29
CA LEU A 655 4.54 -13.66 33.26
C LEU A 655 3.66 -14.83 32.84
N HIS A 656 2.52 -15.01 33.51
CA HIS A 656 1.53 -16.02 33.17
C HIS A 656 0.13 -15.41 33.17
N ASN A 657 -0.60 -15.53 32.07
CA ASN A 657 -1.97 -15.02 31.94
C ASN A 657 -2.82 -15.96 31.06
N PRO A 658 -3.21 -17.14 31.57
CA PRO A 658 -3.89 -18.16 30.77
C PRO A 658 -5.31 -17.75 30.38
N ASP A 659 -5.99 -17.01 31.26
CA ASP A 659 -7.40 -16.62 31.10
C ASP A 659 -7.54 -15.24 30.44
N GLY A 660 -6.44 -14.54 30.16
CA GLY A 660 -6.42 -13.20 29.57
C GLY A 660 -6.78 -12.07 30.54
N GLU A 661 -7.33 -12.37 31.72
CA GLU A 661 -7.86 -11.37 32.66
C GLU A 661 -6.88 -10.89 33.73
N ASN A 662 -5.91 -11.72 34.12
CA ASN A 662 -4.97 -11.40 35.19
C ASN A 662 -3.58 -11.98 34.90
N THR A 663 -2.60 -11.09 34.83
CA THR A 663 -1.19 -11.46 34.73
C THR A 663 -0.62 -11.75 36.11
N GLU A 664 -0.20 -13.00 36.30
CA GLU A 664 0.60 -13.44 37.42
C GLU A 664 2.09 -13.21 37.12
N VAL A 665 2.82 -12.75 38.13
CA VAL A 665 4.25 -12.43 38.02
C VAL A 665 5.01 -13.38 38.94
N VAL A 666 5.86 -14.22 38.36
CA VAL A 666 6.71 -15.17 39.09
C VAL A 666 8.16 -14.70 38.98
N CYS A 667 8.82 -14.40 40.10
CA CYS A 667 10.24 -14.10 40.11
C CYS A 667 11.04 -15.40 40.08
N VAL A 668 11.92 -15.55 39.10
CA VAL A 668 12.79 -16.71 38.94
C VAL A 668 14.13 -16.38 39.56
N THR A 669 14.51 -17.12 40.60
CA THR A 669 15.84 -16.99 41.22
C THR A 669 16.85 -17.78 40.38
N PRO A 670 17.97 -17.19 39.94
CA PRO A 670 19.01 -17.93 39.22
C PRO A 670 19.48 -19.13 40.07
N GLY A 671 19.35 -20.36 39.55
CA GLY A 671 19.84 -21.58 40.19
C GLY A 671 18.80 -22.62 40.67
N LYS A 672 17.50 -22.44 40.39
CA LYS A 672 16.51 -23.54 40.52
C LYS A 672 15.93 -23.91 39.16
N GLU A 673 16.35 -25.07 38.63
CA GLU A 673 15.74 -25.70 37.46
C GLU A 673 14.22 -25.83 37.65
N TYR A 674 13.44 -25.10 36.85
CA TYR A 674 12.04 -25.43 36.62
C TYR A 674 11.99 -26.40 35.44
N ARG A 675 11.66 -27.68 35.72
CA ARG A 675 11.30 -28.63 34.68
C ARG A 675 9.92 -28.25 34.15
N HIS A 676 9.86 -27.80 32.90
CA HIS A 676 8.59 -27.68 32.17
C HIS A 676 7.98 -29.07 32.00
N GLY A 677 6.76 -29.25 32.49
CA GLY A 677 5.88 -30.38 32.23
C GLY A 677 4.75 -29.99 31.30
#